data_AF-A0A2D6HDD9-F1
#
_entry.id   AF-A0A2D6HDD9-F1
#
_cell.length_a   1.000
_cell.length_b   1.000
_cell.length_c   1.000
_cell.angle_alpha   90.00
_cell.angle_beta   90.00
_cell.angle_gamma   90.00
#
_symmetry.space_group_name_H-M   'P 1'
#
loop_
_entity.id
_entity.type
_entity.pdbx_description
1 polymer ?
#
loop_
_entity_poly.entity_id
_entity_poly.type
_entity_poly.pdbx_seq_one_letter_code
_entity_poly.pdbx_strand_id
1 'polypeptide(L)'
;MRSPYLTGLAAALCLPTLTFFAACSAGDAGLSAGGMMFVESCSLGCANGNAGEQVGCSIVNVGRNVEITLLFSEEIDLASVNSSSFRIINTTNGSVPVGTYSLDPDDARRLIFRPALTFDEVGNPLFALDEDETYEVLLPGENQGDTGPYVQSAGGRRNTSRLQCTIRTTEGLLDPVPGSPTHTARIEVRDASGAAIEVFDPADGAVDVPVFDPALDPEQTVMVVEFDDIMNPATLTNLSTGQSSTITVKIDPDGNTVDPSDQVDQAGSFTVEVDFESLRTTLVFVPLGGFPSAGDDPLTPRRIIMNLPTGLLDLVGNELANPGEIVFSTQVIAFDPMIMPDADGENFTDDSNHDVPRSGADWGSGRLTYGAGGGSGRHGELVIPSGLSVTIRTGNEDFPIPGLMVRDLLDNAIPGVDYDPLDSDTWPTLNVGDGAFEFSRVEIESNANLFLIGPHAPRIYSRGELVVAGTVHVEGGTAPPHRSNTGGENATQPSPDAQESAEGGTPGANGPAGGAGGRGGARFDHTDSFLPSMLNVGGIENPIFNPDNTRLDGEGGVGVGGGGHAAGQGGVHWPTTMPTCINIDPACNPPYFFGDAEFSPTVHPDTGVTECRVAQVAGPGSGGGYALAGGTGIPISPHTPSDPGINSNTPSETPGGDPSALGIEPPGSVAVRALSYTLGHLRGGAGGGGGGCHLYGSKSGGSSPETCATGNIYPYFDHSGAGGGGGGGAIQLTSGKRISVTGIVNAGGGDGGSSTGFTNPINQCTEINENYNCEEFASPGGGGAGGAIKLQALVVDVASLPGRLSVSGGSGGLGVGGSLGGDASPGLVRIEFFGGPSAADQDDHAGDYAPWIDPYDPEDADPGGFNDPFVSAAILSVGAWGAFANGAPVVERFRPASFSAGASCWMQPQGSFFELSFNGDDPAAADDPTVPDAKGWNMDVLYDTGANGVKAFPYRGRPLTADPDYPLGPGTDFQTFFGQFINHDQAAGEGSLFAVRFQGARATGVPADLCEVELAGFGAEIQLGSLTPHVRHPEDLNLFVPRPNMIRFTIVFEEFLRSLGPIHFNIVGLTNLKIGVQPN
;
A
#
# COMPACT_ATOMS: atom_id res chain seq x y z
N MET A 1 46.87 0.00 27.79
CA MET A 1 48.16 -0.36 28.43
C MET A 1 48.99 0.90 28.54
N ARG A 2 49.54 1.18 29.73
CA ARG A 2 50.51 2.25 29.97
C ARG A 2 51.77 2.00 29.14
N SER A 3 52.36 3.06 28.58
CA SER A 3 53.77 3.33 28.89
C SER A 3 54.27 4.74 28.56
N PRO A 4 55.32 5.17 29.27
CA PRO A 4 55.66 6.55 29.67
C PRO A 4 57.00 6.99 29.02
N TYR A 5 57.57 8.17 29.32
CA TYR A 5 58.60 8.48 30.34
C TYR A 5 59.04 9.92 30.00
N LEU A 6 59.15 10.94 30.87
CA LEU A 6 59.72 11.09 32.22
C LEU A 6 61.26 11.08 32.24
N THR A 7 61.78 12.03 33.03
CA THR A 7 63.17 12.32 33.46
C THR A 7 63.95 13.34 32.62
N GLY A 8 64.63 14.34 33.18
CA GLY A 8 64.85 14.70 34.59
C GLY A 8 66.18 15.46 34.76
N LEU A 9 66.25 16.22 35.87
CA LEU A 9 67.42 16.88 36.50
C LEU A 9 67.98 18.16 35.84
N ALA A 10 68.57 19.12 36.54
CA ALA A 10 68.39 19.80 37.84
C ALA A 10 69.68 20.62 38.09
N ALA A 11 69.52 21.88 38.56
CA ALA A 11 70.48 22.70 39.32
C ALA A 11 71.75 23.22 38.60
N ALA A 12 72.32 24.41 38.86
CA ALA A 12 71.99 25.60 39.66
C ALA A 12 73.05 26.72 39.37
N LEU A 13 72.83 27.88 40.01
CA LEU A 13 73.62 29.14 40.11
C LEU A 13 73.38 30.19 39.01
N CYS A 14 72.66 31.30 39.28
CA CYS A 14 72.90 32.46 40.19
C CYS A 14 73.73 33.58 39.56
N LEU A 15 73.11 34.75 39.34
CA LEU A 15 73.46 36.07 39.92
C LEU A 15 72.48 37.15 39.35
N PRO A 16 72.38 38.35 39.96
CA PRO A 16 71.12 39.03 40.20
C PRO A 16 70.91 40.29 39.34
N THR A 17 69.68 40.74 39.38
CA THR A 17 69.12 41.95 38.78
C THR A 17 69.43 43.22 39.60
N LEU A 18 69.72 44.33 38.90
CA LEU A 18 69.54 45.69 39.43
C LEU A 18 69.38 46.73 38.29
N THR A 19 68.17 47.32 38.21
CA THR A 19 67.80 48.75 38.09
C THR A 19 68.36 49.67 36.98
N PHE A 20 67.48 50.51 36.40
CA PHE A 20 67.40 51.99 36.57
C PHE A 20 65.96 52.45 36.20
N PHE A 21 65.12 52.96 37.14
CA PHE A 21 64.83 54.39 37.53
C PHE A 21 64.15 55.24 36.43
N ALA A 22 63.19 56.15 36.66
CA ALA A 22 62.74 56.99 37.79
C ALA A 22 61.24 57.40 37.54
N ALA A 23 60.30 57.56 38.49
CA ALA A 23 60.17 58.41 39.70
C ALA A 23 59.62 59.84 39.46
N CYS A 24 58.68 60.22 40.36
CA CYS A 24 58.01 61.51 40.62
C CYS A 24 56.72 61.78 39.82
N SER A 25 55.56 62.01 40.42
CA SER A 25 55.30 62.85 41.60
C SER A 25 54.06 62.43 42.39
N ALA A 26 54.07 62.82 43.66
CA ALA A 26 53.15 62.45 44.70
C ALA A 26 51.75 63.05 44.53
N GLY A 27 50.75 62.26 44.92
CA GLY A 27 49.39 62.68 45.21
C GLY A 27 48.79 61.70 46.21
N ASP A 28 49.12 61.89 47.48
CA ASP A 28 48.36 61.33 48.60
C ASP A 28 46.87 61.71 48.43
N ALA A 29 45.99 60.72 48.31
CA ALA A 29 44.56 60.86 48.58
C ALA A 29 43.93 59.48 48.85
N GLY A 30 43.77 59.15 50.14
CA GLY A 30 42.76 58.24 50.72
C GLY A 30 42.71 56.78 50.21
N LEU A 31 42.87 55.75 51.03
CA LEU A 31 41.91 55.42 52.10
C LEU A 31 40.63 56.28 52.08
N SER A 32 39.84 56.14 51.01
CA SER A 32 38.38 56.08 51.14
C SER A 32 38.08 54.62 51.48
N ALA A 33 37.76 54.20 52.70
CA ALA A 33 36.57 54.61 53.44
C ALA A 33 35.33 54.76 52.52
N GLY A 34 34.91 53.66 51.88
CA GLY A 34 33.51 53.48 51.48
C GLY A 34 33.17 53.41 49.98
N GLY A 35 34.03 52.88 49.11
CA GLY A 35 33.64 52.56 47.73
C GLY A 35 32.85 51.26 47.67
N MET A 36 31.54 51.35 47.45
CA MET A 36 30.66 50.19 47.30
C MET A 36 30.67 49.70 45.84
N MET A 37 30.56 48.39 45.59
CA MET A 37 30.30 47.88 44.23
C MET A 37 28.82 48.11 43.92
N PHE A 38 28.51 48.71 42.77
CA PHE A 38 27.13 48.97 42.33
C PHE A 38 27.01 48.92 40.81
N VAL A 39 25.78 48.87 40.31
CA VAL A 39 25.44 48.94 38.89
C VAL A 39 25.56 50.38 38.40
N GLU A 40 26.51 50.66 37.50
CA GLU A 40 26.70 51.98 36.89
C GLU A 40 25.64 52.28 35.82
N SER A 41 25.33 51.28 34.99
CA SER A 41 24.32 51.36 33.92
C SER A 41 23.95 49.95 33.42
N CYS A 42 22.95 49.85 32.54
CA CYS A 42 22.58 48.60 31.89
C CYS A 42 21.95 48.83 30.50
N SER A 43 21.86 47.77 29.68
CA SER A 43 21.20 47.80 28.37
C SER A 43 19.70 48.13 28.44
N LEU A 44 19.07 47.94 29.60
CA LEU A 44 17.66 48.30 29.86
C LEU A 44 17.47 49.75 30.35
N GLY A 45 18.49 50.60 30.17
CA GLY A 45 18.44 52.02 30.51
C GLY A 45 18.42 52.29 32.02
N CYS A 46 19.20 51.54 32.78
CA CYS A 46 19.33 51.67 34.22
C CYS A 46 19.94 53.00 34.66
N ALA A 47 19.41 53.58 35.74
CA ALA A 47 20.05 54.67 36.46
C ALA A 47 21.32 54.20 37.19
N ASN A 48 22.18 55.13 37.60
CA ASN A 48 23.41 54.80 38.32
C ASN A 48 23.09 54.49 39.80
N GLY A 49 23.47 53.30 40.27
CA GLY A 49 23.24 52.81 41.64
C GLY A 49 24.25 53.30 42.68
N ASN A 50 24.95 54.40 42.43
CA ASN A 50 25.94 54.97 43.35
C ASN A 50 25.33 55.17 44.75
N ALA A 51 26.16 55.07 45.78
CA ALA A 51 25.74 54.97 47.19
C ALA A 51 24.85 53.75 47.50
N GLY A 52 24.81 52.75 46.62
CA GLY A 52 24.02 51.53 46.78
C GLY A 52 22.52 51.80 46.67
N GLU A 53 22.11 52.81 45.90
CA GLU A 53 20.71 53.10 45.61
C GLU A 53 20.10 52.00 44.73
N GLN A 54 18.79 51.75 44.89
CA GLN A 54 18.07 50.81 44.03
C GLN A 54 17.91 51.41 42.63
N VAL A 55 18.15 50.57 41.63
CA VAL A 55 18.10 50.91 40.22
C VAL A 55 16.91 50.21 39.56
N GLY A 56 16.18 50.94 38.72
CA GLY A 56 15.12 50.41 37.87
C GLY A 56 15.46 50.60 36.39
N CYS A 57 14.76 49.87 35.52
CA CYS A 57 14.91 49.95 34.07
C CYS A 57 14.00 51.03 33.50
N SER A 58 14.50 51.81 32.54
CA SER A 58 13.68 52.75 31.77
C SER A 58 13.15 52.17 30.46
N ILE A 59 13.80 51.11 29.97
CA ILE A 59 13.34 50.29 28.85
C ILE A 59 12.62 49.08 29.44
N VAL A 60 11.33 48.94 29.12
CA VAL A 60 10.46 47.88 29.62
C VAL A 60 9.89 47.00 28.52
N ASN A 61 10.04 47.36 27.26
CA ASN A 61 9.71 46.50 26.12
C ASN A 61 11.02 46.08 25.43
N VAL A 62 11.17 44.80 25.15
CA VAL A 62 12.37 44.22 24.54
C VAL A 62 12.02 43.09 23.56
N GLY A 63 12.98 42.67 22.74
CA GLY A 63 12.84 41.48 21.88
C GLY A 63 13.11 40.19 22.64
N ARG A 64 12.70 39.05 22.08
CA ARG A 64 12.86 37.72 22.70
C ARG A 64 14.33 37.24 22.79
N ASN A 65 15.19 37.74 21.91
CA ASN A 65 16.62 37.43 21.86
C ASN A 65 17.49 38.58 22.41
N VAL A 66 16.92 39.50 23.20
CA VAL A 66 17.68 40.65 23.74
C VAL A 66 18.78 40.18 24.70
N GLU A 67 19.99 40.72 24.54
CA GLU A 67 21.04 40.57 25.55
C GLU A 67 20.85 41.58 26.69
N ILE A 68 20.94 41.10 27.92
CA ILE A 68 20.83 41.94 29.12
C ILE A 68 22.23 42.16 29.67
N THR A 69 22.70 43.40 29.56
CA THR A 69 24.06 43.78 29.88
C THR A 69 24.08 44.74 31.06
N LEU A 70 24.87 44.45 32.08
CA LEU A 70 25.05 45.26 33.28
C LEU A 70 26.50 45.75 33.38
N LEU A 71 26.71 47.06 33.48
CA LEU A 71 28.02 47.64 33.75
C LEU A 71 28.14 47.93 35.26
N PHE A 72 29.19 47.43 35.88
CA PHE A 72 29.47 47.64 37.31
C PHE A 72 30.60 48.66 37.53
N SER A 73 30.64 49.21 38.73
CA SER A 73 31.71 50.15 39.14
C SER A 73 33.07 49.47 39.33
N GLU A 74 33.14 48.14 39.29
CA GLU A 74 34.32 47.32 39.52
C GLU A 74 34.32 46.07 38.63
N GLU A 75 35.50 45.49 38.41
CA GLU A 75 35.66 44.24 37.65
C GLU A 75 34.96 43.08 38.36
N ILE A 76 34.31 42.21 37.60
CA ILE A 76 33.39 41.19 38.13
C ILE A 76 34.12 39.85 38.27
N ASP A 77 33.86 39.14 39.38
CA ASP A 77 34.20 37.72 39.49
C ASP A 77 33.08 36.88 38.86
N LEU A 78 33.31 36.34 37.66
CA LEU A 78 32.32 35.54 36.94
C LEU A 78 31.87 34.30 37.73
N ALA A 79 32.70 33.75 38.64
CA ALA A 79 32.32 32.61 39.49
C ALA A 79 31.22 32.96 40.51
N SER A 80 31.03 34.25 40.81
CA SER A 80 29.95 34.74 41.67
C SER A 80 28.60 34.88 40.94
N VAL A 81 28.59 34.79 39.61
CA VAL A 81 27.40 34.99 38.76
C VAL A 81 26.73 33.66 38.44
N ASN A 82 25.43 33.57 38.73
CA ASN A 82 24.55 32.48 38.33
C ASN A 82 23.09 32.96 38.39
N SER A 83 22.15 32.09 38.01
CA SER A 83 20.71 32.38 38.02
C SER A 83 20.12 32.71 39.39
N SER A 84 20.88 32.61 40.49
CA SER A 84 20.47 33.06 41.83
C SER A 84 21.07 34.40 42.24
N SER A 85 22.19 34.84 41.66
CA SER A 85 22.82 36.14 41.91
C SER A 85 22.48 37.19 40.86
N PHE A 86 22.11 36.78 39.66
CA PHE A 86 21.45 37.61 38.64
C PHE A 86 20.24 36.82 38.13
N ARG A 87 19.03 37.28 38.45
CA ARG A 87 17.78 36.53 38.26
C ARG A 87 16.97 37.16 37.14
N ILE A 88 16.47 36.31 36.26
CA ILE A 88 15.46 36.65 35.28
C ILE A 88 14.36 35.61 35.46
N ILE A 89 13.15 36.06 35.81
CA ILE A 89 12.06 35.16 36.22
C ILE A 89 10.79 35.58 35.49
N ASN A 90 10.13 34.66 34.80
CA ASN A 90 8.82 34.91 34.23
C ASN A 90 7.81 35.15 35.37
N THR A 91 7.14 36.29 35.35
CA THR A 91 6.23 36.72 36.43
C THR A 91 4.90 35.97 36.44
N THR A 92 4.54 35.33 35.32
CA THR A 92 3.31 34.55 35.14
C THR A 92 3.46 33.14 35.72
N ASN A 93 4.54 32.44 35.38
CA ASN A 93 4.72 31.01 35.70
C ASN A 93 5.91 30.72 36.64
N GLY A 94 6.72 31.72 36.98
CA GLY A 94 7.89 31.59 37.86
C GLY A 94 9.08 30.86 37.23
N SER A 95 9.07 30.58 35.93
CA SER A 95 10.17 29.92 35.23
C SER A 95 11.39 30.84 35.09
N VAL A 96 12.58 30.24 35.01
CA VAL A 96 13.84 30.94 34.78
C VAL A 96 14.29 30.62 33.35
N PRO A 97 14.38 31.62 32.45
CA PRO A 97 14.92 31.45 31.11
C PRO A 97 16.32 30.83 31.12
N VAL A 98 16.56 29.91 30.18
CA VAL A 98 17.88 29.33 29.96
C VAL A 98 18.76 30.38 29.27
N GLY A 99 19.98 30.56 29.73
CA GLY A 99 20.93 31.48 29.11
C GLY A 99 22.32 31.38 29.72
N THR A 100 23.28 32.03 29.09
CA THR A 100 24.68 32.04 29.52
C THR A 100 25.06 33.40 30.08
N TYR A 101 25.97 33.38 31.06
CA TYR A 101 26.58 34.58 31.63
C TYR A 101 28.02 34.67 31.17
N SER A 102 28.41 35.80 30.60
CA SER A 102 29.78 36.06 30.15
C SER A 102 30.21 37.48 30.52
N LEU A 103 31.52 37.71 30.56
CA LEU A 103 32.08 39.06 30.66
C LEU A 103 32.42 39.56 29.27
N ASP A 104 32.26 40.87 29.06
CA ASP A 104 32.74 41.52 27.84
C ASP A 104 34.28 41.37 27.76
N PRO A 105 34.83 40.83 26.65
CA PRO A 105 36.27 40.67 26.47
C PRO A 105 37.06 41.98 26.57
N ASP A 106 36.43 43.11 26.25
CA ASP A 106 37.06 44.44 26.22
C ASP A 106 36.81 45.26 27.50
N ASP A 107 35.85 44.87 28.35
CA ASP A 107 35.59 45.48 29.68
C ASP A 107 35.11 44.45 30.71
N ALA A 108 36.01 43.97 31.57
CA ALA A 108 35.72 42.99 32.63
C ALA A 108 34.73 43.48 33.71
N ARG A 109 34.29 44.74 33.66
CA ARG A 109 33.22 45.30 34.51
C ARG A 109 31.83 45.13 33.91
N ARG A 110 31.73 44.62 32.69
CA ARG A 110 30.46 44.45 31.97
C ARG A 110 30.08 42.97 31.97
N LEU A 111 28.97 42.66 32.62
CA LEU A 111 28.34 41.34 32.64
C LEU A 111 27.25 41.26 31.59
N ILE A 112 27.25 40.21 30.79
CA ILE A 112 26.27 39.95 29.74
C ILE A 112 25.49 38.69 30.12
N PHE A 113 24.17 38.76 30.10
CA PHE A 113 23.30 37.60 30.03
C PHE A 113 22.77 37.47 28.61
N ARG A 114 23.08 36.34 27.98
CA ARG A 114 22.59 35.97 26.64
C ARG A 114 21.51 34.89 26.80
N PRO A 115 20.24 35.18 26.48
CA PRO A 115 19.20 34.15 26.43
C PRO A 115 19.58 33.07 25.42
N ALA A 116 19.30 31.80 25.73
CA ALA A 116 19.58 30.71 24.81
C ALA A 116 18.67 30.80 23.58
N LEU A 117 19.26 30.58 22.40
CA LEU A 117 18.58 30.36 21.13
C LEU A 117 18.95 28.94 20.68
N THR A 118 17.93 28.11 20.50
CA THR A 118 18.05 26.73 20.03
C THR A 118 17.06 26.51 18.88
N PHE A 119 17.07 25.33 18.26
CA PHE A 119 16.13 25.00 17.19
C PHE A 119 15.43 23.69 17.50
N ASP A 120 14.17 23.56 17.10
CA ASP A 120 13.46 22.27 17.14
C ASP A 120 13.93 21.33 16.01
N GLU A 121 13.39 20.12 15.97
CA GLU A 121 13.75 19.09 14.97
C GLU A 121 13.42 19.51 13.52
N VAL A 122 12.56 20.52 13.33
CA VAL A 122 12.17 21.07 12.02
C VAL A 122 12.97 22.35 11.70
N GLY A 123 13.85 22.78 12.60
CA GLY A 123 14.69 23.97 12.43
C GLY A 123 14.04 25.28 12.86
N ASN A 124 12.87 25.26 13.53
CA ASN A 124 12.25 26.49 14.01
C ASN A 124 12.99 27.05 15.24
N PRO A 125 13.19 28.38 15.32
CA PRO A 125 13.90 28.99 16.43
C PRO A 125 13.10 28.92 17.74
N LEU A 126 13.72 28.35 18.76
CA LEU A 126 13.26 28.28 20.14
C LEU A 126 14.06 29.29 20.99
N PHE A 127 13.36 30.32 21.45
CA PHE A 127 13.94 31.38 22.28
C PHE A 127 13.67 31.11 23.75
N ALA A 128 14.66 31.37 24.60
CA ALA A 128 14.51 31.23 26.05
C ALA A 128 13.56 32.26 26.68
N LEU A 129 13.32 33.40 26.01
CA LEU A 129 12.26 34.33 26.37
C LEU A 129 11.05 34.10 25.44
N ASP A 130 9.91 33.82 26.05
CA ASP A 130 8.63 33.63 25.39
C ASP A 130 8.10 34.96 24.85
N GLU A 131 7.29 34.91 23.80
CA GLU A 131 6.67 36.09 23.20
C GLU A 131 5.57 36.68 24.09
N ASP A 132 5.45 38.01 24.12
CA ASP A 132 4.42 38.76 24.86
C ASP A 132 4.37 38.56 26.40
N GLU A 133 5.33 37.82 26.95
CA GLU A 133 5.46 37.50 28.36
C GLU A 133 6.20 38.58 29.15
N THR A 134 5.99 38.60 30.48
CA THR A 134 6.61 39.57 31.39
C THR A 134 7.62 38.91 32.31
N TYR A 135 8.85 39.39 32.29
CA TYR A 135 9.97 38.89 33.10
C TYR A 135 10.41 39.93 34.12
N GLU A 136 10.62 39.50 35.36
CA GLU A 136 11.29 40.29 36.39
C GLU A 136 12.80 40.08 36.28
N VAL A 137 13.54 41.17 36.12
CA VAL A 137 15.00 41.22 36.14
C VAL A 137 15.43 41.71 37.52
N LEU A 138 16.06 40.83 38.30
CA LEU A 138 16.45 41.08 39.68
C LEU A 138 17.93 40.78 39.92
N LEU A 139 18.67 41.81 40.30
CA LEU A 139 20.02 41.70 40.86
C LEU A 139 19.95 42.10 42.35
N PRO A 140 20.20 41.19 43.30
CA PRO A 140 20.18 41.50 44.73
C PRO A 140 21.20 42.59 45.10
N GLY A 141 20.79 43.53 45.97
CA GLY A 141 21.64 44.58 46.53
C GLY A 141 21.75 44.47 48.05
N GLU A 142 22.97 44.48 48.59
CA GLU A 142 23.21 44.37 50.03
C GLU A 142 22.53 45.51 50.83
N ASN A 143 22.49 46.74 50.30
CA ASN A 143 21.90 47.89 51.00
C ASN A 143 20.36 47.89 51.03
N GLN A 144 19.72 47.11 50.16
CA GLN A 144 18.26 46.93 50.16
C GLN A 144 17.81 45.79 51.09
N GLY A 145 18.73 45.13 51.78
CA GLY A 145 18.43 44.03 52.70
C GLY A 145 18.06 42.73 52.01
N ASP A 146 18.43 42.55 50.73
CA ASP A 146 18.21 41.29 50.02
C ASP A 146 18.98 40.14 50.63
N THR A 147 18.46 38.93 50.52
CA THR A 147 19.24 37.70 50.78
C THR A 147 20.00 37.30 49.52
N GLY A 148 21.34 37.19 49.61
CA GLY A 148 22.21 36.74 48.52
C GLY A 148 21.89 35.34 47.98
N PRO A 149 22.68 34.82 47.02
CA PRO A 149 24.02 35.25 46.64
C PRO A 149 24.05 36.58 45.87
N TYR A 150 25.13 37.35 46.01
CA TYR A 150 25.35 38.60 45.28
C TYR A 150 26.43 38.38 44.22
N VAL A 151 26.34 39.11 43.12
CA VAL A 151 27.47 39.32 42.22
C VAL A 151 28.58 40.04 43.00
N GLN A 152 29.81 39.58 42.86
CA GLN A 152 30.99 40.10 43.54
C GLN A 152 32.01 40.65 42.55
N SER A 153 32.80 41.62 43.00
CA SER A 153 33.95 42.07 42.25
C SER A 153 35.08 41.06 42.33
N ALA A 154 36.06 41.13 41.42
CA ALA A 154 37.28 40.32 41.47
C ALA A 154 38.05 40.48 42.81
N GLY A 155 37.83 41.60 43.52
CA GLY A 155 38.33 41.85 44.88
C GLY A 155 37.46 41.31 46.02
N GLY A 156 36.39 40.56 45.72
CA GLY A 156 35.48 39.91 46.68
C GLY A 156 34.43 40.82 47.32
N ARG A 157 34.22 42.04 46.81
CA ARG A 157 33.20 42.97 47.33
C ARG A 157 31.84 42.65 46.72
N ARG A 158 30.78 42.71 47.52
CA ARG A 158 29.40 42.41 47.09
C ARG A 158 28.75 43.60 46.42
N ASN A 159 27.88 43.33 45.44
CA ASN A 159 26.99 44.34 44.89
C ASN A 159 26.06 44.91 45.97
N THR A 160 26.07 46.23 46.10
CA THR A 160 25.30 46.96 47.11
C THR A 160 24.00 47.56 46.58
N SER A 161 23.88 47.79 45.27
CA SER A 161 22.70 48.36 44.62
C SER A 161 21.79 47.28 44.02
N ARG A 162 20.53 47.20 44.44
CA ARG A 162 19.54 46.30 43.82
C ARG A 162 19.18 46.80 42.43
N LEU A 163 19.21 45.94 41.41
CA LEU A 163 18.46 46.16 40.16
C LEU A 163 17.14 45.42 40.28
N GLN A 164 16.01 46.08 40.11
CA GLN A 164 14.71 45.42 40.04
C GLN A 164 13.81 46.14 39.04
N CYS A 165 13.40 45.43 38.00
CA CYS A 165 12.46 45.94 37.00
C CYS A 165 11.73 44.79 36.30
N THR A 166 10.66 45.12 35.58
CA THR A 166 9.94 44.17 34.72
C THR A 166 10.15 44.56 33.26
N ILE A 167 10.50 43.60 32.43
CA ILE A 167 10.56 43.72 30.98
C ILE A 167 9.45 42.87 30.36
N ARG A 168 8.96 43.28 29.19
CA ARG A 168 7.97 42.56 28.40
C ARG A 168 8.52 42.32 27.00
N THR A 169 8.39 41.10 26.51
CA THR A 169 8.90 40.67 25.20
C THR A 169 7.93 41.00 24.06
N THR A 170 7.55 42.27 23.94
CA THR A 170 6.60 42.76 22.92
C THR A 170 7.27 43.35 21.68
N GLU A 171 8.59 43.57 21.72
CA GLU A 171 9.30 43.99 20.52
C GLU A 171 9.63 42.77 19.66
N GLY A 172 9.74 42.96 18.34
CA GLY A 172 10.18 41.90 17.43
C GLY A 172 11.58 41.38 17.77
N LEU A 173 11.99 40.32 17.08
CA LEU A 173 13.35 39.80 17.19
C LEU A 173 14.37 40.87 16.82
N LEU A 174 15.41 41.01 17.64
CA LEU A 174 16.53 41.88 17.35
C LEU A 174 17.40 41.18 16.30
N ASP A 175 17.68 41.86 15.22
CA ASP A 175 18.59 41.39 14.19
C ASP A 175 20.05 41.60 14.66
N PRO A 176 20.83 40.53 14.93
CA PRO A 176 22.22 40.67 15.35
C PRO A 176 23.12 41.26 14.27
N VAL A 177 22.80 41.06 12.99
CA VAL A 177 23.53 41.58 11.84
C VAL A 177 22.57 42.40 10.97
N PRO A 178 22.42 43.71 11.25
CA PRO A 178 21.37 44.49 10.61
C PRO A 178 21.37 44.46 9.07
N GLY A 179 20.33 43.89 8.48
CA GLY A 179 20.08 43.92 7.05
C GLY A 179 19.80 42.54 6.44
N SER A 180 19.71 42.49 5.11
CA SER A 180 19.56 41.21 4.40
C SER A 180 20.89 40.43 4.43
N PRO A 181 20.87 39.11 4.71
CA PRO A 181 22.07 38.28 4.70
C PRO A 181 22.67 38.16 3.30
N THR A 182 23.97 37.90 3.23
CA THR A 182 24.67 37.48 2.01
C THR A 182 25.33 36.12 2.19
N HIS A 183 25.58 35.41 1.09
CA HIS A 183 26.28 34.14 1.11
C HIS A 183 27.57 34.17 0.28
N THR A 184 28.55 33.36 0.69
CA THR A 184 29.66 32.90 -0.14
C THR A 184 29.64 31.37 -0.22
N ALA A 185 30.03 30.82 -1.36
CA ALA A 185 30.05 29.37 -1.56
C ALA A 185 31.44 28.91 -2.01
N ARG A 186 31.86 27.77 -1.48
CA ARG A 186 33.11 27.09 -1.81
C ARG A 186 32.89 25.58 -1.92
N ILE A 187 33.77 24.89 -2.63
CA ILE A 187 33.78 23.43 -2.69
C ILE A 187 34.98 22.94 -1.89
N GLU A 188 34.78 21.93 -1.05
CA GLU A 188 35.84 21.32 -0.27
C GLU A 188 35.96 19.84 -0.63
N VAL A 189 37.18 19.40 -0.90
CA VAL A 189 37.53 17.97 -0.87
C VAL A 189 37.97 17.65 0.55
N ARG A 190 37.33 16.69 1.18
CA ARG A 190 37.57 16.28 2.57
C ARG A 190 38.13 14.87 2.63
N ASP A 191 39.08 14.65 3.55
CA ASP A 191 39.59 13.32 3.85
C ASP A 191 38.65 12.52 4.79
N ALA A 192 39.02 11.27 5.11
CA ALA A 192 38.25 10.43 6.04
C ALA A 192 38.10 11.01 7.46
N SER A 193 38.89 12.01 7.84
CA SER A 193 38.75 12.71 9.12
C SER A 193 37.78 13.90 9.06
N GLY A 194 37.27 14.22 7.88
CA GLY A 194 36.43 15.38 7.59
C GLY A 194 37.23 16.67 7.40
N ALA A 195 38.55 16.60 7.34
CA ALA A 195 39.39 17.78 7.14
C ALA A 195 39.46 18.15 5.66
N ALA A 196 39.28 19.44 5.34
CA ALA A 196 39.45 19.93 3.99
C ALA A 196 40.92 19.83 3.56
N ILE A 197 41.17 19.11 2.47
CA ILE A 197 42.50 18.92 1.86
C ILE A 197 42.67 19.76 0.59
N GLU A 198 41.57 20.11 -0.08
CA GLU A 198 41.54 21.03 -1.22
C GLU A 198 40.27 21.90 -1.16
N VAL A 199 40.37 23.17 -1.58
CA VAL A 199 39.28 24.16 -1.49
C VAL A 199 39.21 24.99 -2.77
N PHE A 200 38.02 25.07 -3.36
CA PHE A 200 37.71 25.92 -4.53
C PHE A 200 36.80 27.06 -4.08
N ASP A 201 37.36 28.27 -4.00
CA ASP A 201 36.68 29.48 -3.54
C ASP A 201 36.99 30.66 -4.50
N PRO A 202 36.00 31.21 -5.22
CA PRO A 202 34.57 30.88 -5.16
C PRO A 202 34.24 29.52 -5.81
N ALA A 203 33.15 28.88 -5.36
CA ALA A 203 32.59 27.68 -6.00
C ALA A 203 32.05 27.97 -7.40
N ASP A 204 31.41 29.12 -7.58
CA ASP A 204 30.81 29.49 -8.86
C ASP A 204 31.88 29.69 -9.94
N GLY A 205 31.71 28.99 -11.06
CA GLY A 205 32.67 28.90 -12.15
C GLY A 205 33.88 28.00 -11.90
N ALA A 206 33.91 27.24 -10.79
CA ALA A 206 34.97 26.26 -10.56
C ALA A 206 34.94 25.16 -11.63
N VAL A 207 36.12 24.68 -12.02
CA VAL A 207 36.30 23.64 -13.04
C VAL A 207 37.31 22.61 -12.53
N ASP A 208 37.23 21.39 -13.05
CA ASP A 208 38.13 20.30 -12.70
C ASP A 208 38.10 19.95 -11.21
N VAL A 209 36.91 20.07 -10.59
CA VAL A 209 36.71 19.72 -9.19
C VAL A 209 36.83 18.19 -9.02
N PRO A 210 37.70 17.68 -8.15
CA PRO A 210 37.87 16.25 -7.95
C PRO A 210 36.57 15.55 -7.56
N VAL A 211 36.40 14.34 -8.07
CA VAL A 211 35.29 13.44 -7.70
C VAL A 211 35.84 12.11 -7.26
N PHE A 212 35.13 11.50 -6.33
CA PHE A 212 35.52 10.27 -5.66
C PHE A 212 34.33 9.33 -5.63
N ASP A 213 34.60 8.04 -5.76
CA ASP A 213 33.57 7.03 -5.57
C ASP A 213 33.53 6.69 -4.08
N PRO A 214 32.47 7.06 -3.34
CA PRO A 214 32.40 6.80 -1.91
C PRO A 214 32.42 5.31 -1.55
N ALA A 215 32.17 4.40 -2.49
CA ALA A 215 32.32 2.97 -2.27
C ALA A 215 33.80 2.51 -2.29
N LEU A 216 34.68 3.27 -2.95
CA LEU A 216 36.09 2.89 -3.17
C LEU A 216 37.06 3.83 -2.46
N ASP A 217 36.67 5.08 -2.23
CA ASP A 217 37.53 6.15 -1.75
C ASP A 217 37.08 6.67 -0.38
N PRO A 218 38.04 6.92 0.54
CA PRO A 218 37.77 7.54 1.83
C PRO A 218 37.55 9.06 1.75
N GLU A 219 37.79 9.68 0.60
CA GLU A 219 37.70 11.12 0.35
C GLU A 219 36.32 11.50 -0.20
N GLN A 220 35.85 12.72 0.08
CA GLN A 220 34.54 13.20 -0.35
C GLN A 220 34.57 14.66 -0.78
N THR A 221 33.88 14.97 -1.87
CA THR A 221 33.69 16.34 -2.36
C THR A 221 32.35 16.88 -1.87
N VAL A 222 32.37 18.02 -1.19
CA VAL A 222 31.18 18.65 -0.57
C VAL A 222 31.06 20.11 -0.99
N MET A 223 29.83 20.63 -1.03
CA MET A 223 29.62 22.07 -1.20
C MET A 223 29.37 22.73 0.16
N VAL A 224 30.03 23.86 0.41
CA VAL A 224 29.89 24.63 1.64
C VAL A 224 29.42 26.04 1.29
N VAL A 225 28.28 26.44 1.86
CA VAL A 225 27.70 27.77 1.76
C VAL A 225 27.78 28.44 3.13
N GLU A 226 28.41 29.60 3.19
CA GLU A 226 28.57 30.37 4.41
C GLU A 226 27.76 31.67 4.29
N PHE A 227 26.84 31.87 5.22
CA PHE A 227 26.05 33.09 5.36
C PHE A 227 26.70 34.00 6.38
N ASP A 228 26.77 35.30 6.10
CA ASP A 228 27.32 36.32 7.00
C ASP A 228 26.37 36.74 8.14
N ASP A 229 25.32 35.93 8.36
CA ASP A 229 24.28 36.13 9.36
C ASP A 229 23.81 34.81 9.99
N ILE A 230 23.00 34.92 11.05
CA ILE A 230 22.25 33.85 11.69
C ILE A 230 20.98 33.58 10.87
N MET A 231 21.03 32.55 10.04
CA MET A 231 19.91 32.11 9.22
C MET A 231 18.87 31.37 10.06
N ASN A 232 17.61 31.38 9.62
CA ASN A 232 16.59 30.47 10.14
C ASN A 232 16.78 29.08 9.51
N PRO A 233 17.23 28.05 10.26
CA PRO A 233 17.53 26.73 9.71
C PRO A 233 16.34 26.07 9.02
N ALA A 234 15.10 26.33 9.46
CA ALA A 234 13.89 25.82 8.82
C ALA A 234 13.75 26.25 7.35
N THR A 235 14.39 27.36 6.96
CA THR A 235 14.41 27.82 5.56
C THR A 235 15.56 27.21 4.76
N LEU A 236 16.56 26.60 5.42
CA LEU A 236 17.72 25.98 4.79
C LEU A 236 17.55 24.45 4.65
N THR A 237 17.18 23.77 5.73
CA THR A 237 17.04 22.31 5.77
C THR A 237 16.15 21.85 6.92
N ASN A 238 15.52 20.69 6.76
CA ASN A 238 14.93 19.95 7.85
C ASN A 238 16.03 19.19 8.60
N LEU A 239 16.30 19.59 9.85
CA LEU A 239 17.40 19.06 10.66
C LEU A 239 17.25 17.57 11.01
N SER A 240 16.04 17.01 10.95
CA SER A 240 15.78 15.59 11.20
C SER A 240 16.07 14.70 9.99
N THR A 241 15.79 15.18 8.78
CA THR A 241 15.93 14.39 7.54
C THR A 241 17.19 14.76 6.75
N GLY A 242 17.80 15.90 7.03
CA GLY A 242 18.90 16.47 6.24
C GLY A 242 18.47 16.87 4.83
N GLN A 243 17.17 17.00 4.54
CA GLN A 243 16.66 17.40 3.23
C GLN A 243 16.30 18.88 3.22
N SER A 244 16.35 19.53 2.05
CA SER A 244 15.90 20.90 1.86
C SER A 244 14.68 20.94 0.94
N SER A 245 13.67 21.73 1.30
CA SER A 245 12.51 22.01 0.45
C SER A 245 12.66 23.29 -0.37
N THR A 246 13.71 24.07 -0.10
CA THR A 246 13.96 25.39 -0.69
C THR A 246 15.20 25.40 -1.57
N ILE A 247 16.25 24.66 -1.19
CA ILE A 247 17.52 24.55 -1.91
C ILE A 247 17.49 23.28 -2.74
N THR A 248 17.78 23.40 -4.03
CA THR A 248 17.90 22.27 -4.95
C THR A 248 19.32 22.17 -5.49
N VAL A 249 19.84 20.96 -5.58
CA VAL A 249 21.09 20.66 -6.29
C VAL A 249 20.75 19.80 -7.50
N LYS A 250 21.19 20.23 -8.67
CA LYS A 250 20.90 19.57 -9.94
C LYS A 250 22.18 19.34 -10.74
N ILE A 251 22.11 18.38 -11.65
CA ILE A 251 23.10 18.12 -12.68
C ILE A 251 22.48 18.47 -14.03
N ASP A 252 23.22 19.22 -14.81
CA ASP A 252 22.89 19.65 -16.15
C ASP A 252 23.78 18.85 -17.13
N PRO A 253 23.22 17.83 -17.81
CA PRO A 253 24.00 16.86 -18.57
C PRO A 253 24.66 17.42 -19.83
N ASP A 254 24.09 18.43 -20.47
CA ASP A 254 24.65 19.03 -21.69
C ASP A 254 25.47 20.32 -21.41
N GLY A 255 25.51 20.76 -20.16
CA GLY A 255 26.24 21.94 -19.69
C GLY A 255 25.56 23.27 -20.04
N ASN A 256 24.36 23.26 -20.62
CA ASN A 256 23.54 24.43 -20.93
C ASN A 256 22.55 24.76 -19.80
N THR A 257 23.05 25.41 -18.77
CA THR A 257 22.28 25.82 -17.58
C THR A 257 21.11 26.78 -17.84
N VAL A 258 20.94 27.28 -19.07
CA VAL A 258 19.82 28.13 -19.47
C VAL A 258 18.56 27.31 -19.80
N ASP A 259 18.74 26.05 -20.19
CA ASP A 259 17.65 25.12 -20.50
C ASP A 259 17.46 24.14 -19.34
N PRO A 260 16.44 24.30 -18.49
CA PRO A 260 16.25 23.41 -17.36
C PRO A 260 15.58 22.08 -17.74
N SER A 261 15.31 21.82 -19.03
CA SER A 261 14.50 20.67 -19.45
C SER A 261 15.18 19.32 -19.29
N ASP A 262 16.50 19.27 -19.28
CA ASP A 262 17.31 18.07 -19.10
C ASP A 262 18.00 17.99 -17.72
N GLN A 263 17.79 19.00 -16.86
CA GLN A 263 18.38 19.04 -15.54
C GLN A 263 17.77 17.98 -14.61
N VAL A 264 18.65 17.27 -13.92
CA VAL A 264 18.32 16.13 -13.07
C VAL A 264 18.69 16.43 -11.63
N ASP A 265 17.81 16.11 -10.67
CA ASP A 265 18.12 16.32 -9.25
C ASP A 265 19.30 15.45 -8.79
N GLN A 266 20.25 16.05 -8.08
CA GLN A 266 21.32 15.35 -7.37
C GLN A 266 20.92 15.17 -5.92
N ALA A 267 20.62 13.94 -5.53
CA ALA A 267 20.29 13.63 -4.16
C ALA A 267 21.51 13.83 -3.23
N GLY A 268 21.25 14.13 -1.97
CA GLY A 268 22.28 14.36 -0.97
C GLY A 268 21.67 14.75 0.36
N SER A 269 22.52 15.15 1.29
CA SER A 269 22.11 15.62 2.61
C SER A 269 22.72 16.97 2.91
N PHE A 270 21.93 17.81 3.58
CA PHE A 270 22.31 19.12 4.07
C PHE A 270 22.54 19.04 5.58
N THR A 271 23.60 19.70 6.03
CA THR A 271 23.86 19.93 7.46
C THR A 271 24.06 21.40 7.71
N VAL A 272 23.53 21.91 8.81
CA VAL A 272 23.59 23.32 9.19
C VAL A 272 24.29 23.47 10.53
N GLU A 273 25.25 24.39 10.58
CA GLU A 273 25.93 24.83 11.79
C GLU A 273 25.72 26.34 11.95
N VAL A 274 25.22 26.75 13.13
CA VAL A 274 24.99 28.15 13.47
C VAL A 274 26.02 28.57 14.52
N ASP A 275 26.87 29.53 14.17
CA ASP A 275 27.89 30.09 15.06
C ASP A 275 27.42 31.44 15.62
N PHE A 276 26.97 31.42 16.87
CA PHE A 276 26.50 32.61 17.58
C PHE A 276 27.62 33.53 18.10
N GLU A 277 28.89 33.13 18.01
CA GLU A 277 30.04 33.98 18.35
C GLU A 277 30.48 34.79 17.14
N SER A 278 30.62 34.15 15.97
CA SER A 278 30.98 34.84 14.73
C SER A 278 29.78 35.44 13.97
N LEU A 279 28.56 35.16 14.44
CA LEU A 279 27.29 35.57 13.83
C LEU A 279 27.15 35.07 12.38
N ARG A 280 27.45 33.79 12.16
CA ARG A 280 27.44 33.16 10.83
C ARG A 280 26.68 31.85 10.83
N THR A 281 26.20 31.46 9.65
CA THR A 281 25.59 30.15 9.43
C THR A 281 26.32 29.42 8.32
N THR A 282 26.73 28.18 8.56
CA THR A 282 27.37 27.31 7.56
C THR A 282 26.41 26.20 7.18
N LEU A 283 26.14 26.06 5.88
CA LEU A 283 25.38 24.98 5.27
C LEU A 283 26.36 24.10 4.47
N VAL A 284 26.35 22.78 4.70
CA VAL A 284 27.15 21.82 3.95
C VAL A 284 26.24 20.84 3.24
N PHE A 285 26.37 20.72 1.92
CA PHE A 285 25.73 19.71 1.11
C PHE A 285 26.71 18.58 0.79
N VAL A 286 26.31 17.35 1.14
CA VAL A 286 27.04 16.11 0.83
C VAL A 286 26.22 15.33 -0.20
N PRO A 287 26.70 15.16 -1.44
CA PRO A 287 25.98 14.40 -2.47
C PRO A 287 25.92 12.91 -2.10
N LEU A 288 24.75 12.30 -2.26
CA LEU A 288 24.57 10.87 -2.11
C LEU A 288 25.23 10.16 -3.31
N GLY A 289 26.17 9.25 -3.04
CA GLY A 289 26.96 8.60 -4.09
C GLY A 289 28.13 9.43 -4.66
N GLY A 290 28.38 10.64 -4.13
CA GLY A 290 29.38 11.56 -4.68
C GLY A 290 28.87 12.37 -5.87
N PHE A 291 29.62 13.38 -6.30
CA PHE A 291 29.33 14.07 -7.56
C PHE A 291 29.83 13.23 -8.75
N PRO A 292 29.11 13.22 -9.89
CA PRO A 292 29.55 12.48 -11.07
C PRO A 292 30.68 13.20 -11.82
N SER A 293 31.33 12.46 -12.71
CA SER A 293 32.24 12.97 -13.74
C SER A 293 31.57 14.05 -14.60
N ALA A 294 32.37 15.02 -15.04
CA ALA A 294 31.94 16.05 -15.98
C ALA A 294 31.63 15.49 -17.39
N GLY A 295 31.87 14.19 -17.61
CA GLY A 295 31.58 13.50 -18.86
C GLY A 295 32.68 13.65 -19.90
N ASP A 296 32.56 12.85 -20.96
CA ASP A 296 33.62 12.68 -21.95
C ASP A 296 33.77 13.84 -22.96
N ASP A 297 32.81 14.77 -23.04
CA ASP A 297 32.90 15.95 -23.92
C ASP A 297 33.49 17.17 -23.17
N PRO A 298 34.77 17.50 -23.36
CA PRO A 298 35.39 18.63 -22.69
C PRO A 298 34.89 20.00 -23.18
N LEU A 299 34.14 20.07 -24.29
CA LEU A 299 33.59 21.33 -24.81
C LEU A 299 32.24 21.68 -24.17
N THR A 300 31.52 20.68 -23.69
CA THR A 300 30.23 20.79 -23.00
C THR A 300 30.23 19.90 -21.76
N PRO A 301 31.07 20.21 -20.76
CA PRO A 301 31.12 19.42 -19.54
C PRO A 301 29.80 19.55 -18.78
N ARG A 302 29.38 18.46 -18.15
CA ARG A 302 28.25 18.47 -17.22
C ARG A 302 28.48 19.50 -16.12
N ARG A 303 27.41 20.16 -15.71
CA ARG A 303 27.47 21.18 -14.67
C ARG A 303 26.63 20.79 -13.48
N ILE A 304 27.17 21.03 -12.30
CA ILE A 304 26.42 20.97 -11.04
C ILE A 304 25.87 22.36 -10.77
N ILE A 305 24.59 22.44 -10.43
CA ILE A 305 23.86 23.68 -10.17
C ILE A 305 23.26 23.60 -8.78
N MET A 306 23.66 24.47 -7.86
CA MET A 306 22.94 24.69 -6.60
C MET A 306 22.15 25.98 -6.70
N ASN A 307 20.83 25.92 -6.52
CA ASN A 307 19.96 27.09 -6.52
C ASN A 307 19.69 27.57 -5.09
N LEU A 308 20.06 28.81 -4.80
CA LEU A 308 19.78 29.49 -3.54
C LEU A 308 18.72 30.59 -3.77
N PRO A 309 17.44 30.34 -3.39
CA PRO A 309 16.36 31.28 -3.66
C PRO A 309 16.38 32.50 -2.73
N THR A 310 15.59 33.54 -3.06
CA THR A 310 15.36 34.70 -2.18
C THR A 310 14.68 34.33 -0.86
N GLY A 311 13.91 33.24 -0.85
CA GLY A 311 13.13 32.78 0.31
C GLY A 311 13.95 32.15 1.44
N LEU A 312 15.29 32.15 1.35
CA LEU A 312 16.15 31.83 2.49
C LEU A 312 16.16 33.04 3.42
N LEU A 313 15.71 32.85 4.65
CA LEU A 313 15.48 33.94 5.60
C LEU A 313 16.47 33.88 6.74
N ASP A 314 16.88 35.07 7.21
CA ASP A 314 17.55 35.19 8.50
C ASP A 314 16.58 34.93 9.68
N LEU A 315 17.10 35.06 10.90
CA LEU A 315 16.32 34.89 12.12
C LEU A 315 15.15 35.88 12.26
N VAL A 316 15.23 37.07 11.65
CA VAL A 316 14.22 38.14 11.77
C VAL A 316 13.30 38.26 10.55
N GLY A 317 13.56 37.47 9.50
CA GLY A 317 12.77 37.38 8.28
C GLY A 317 13.27 38.24 7.11
N ASN A 318 14.51 38.75 7.12
CA ASN A 318 15.05 39.39 5.92
C ASN A 318 15.42 38.32 4.87
N GLU A 319 15.11 38.61 3.61
CA GLU A 319 15.44 37.76 2.46
C GLU A 319 16.91 37.89 2.08
N LEU A 320 17.47 36.81 1.51
CA LEU A 320 18.84 36.76 0.99
C LEU A 320 19.10 37.88 -0.05
N ALA A 321 20.16 38.66 0.14
CA ALA A 321 20.47 39.82 -0.69
C ALA A 321 21.11 39.46 -2.04
N ASN A 322 21.82 38.33 -2.11
CA ASN A 322 22.48 37.81 -3.31
C ASN A 322 21.95 36.42 -3.69
N PRO A 323 20.64 36.23 -3.95
CA PRO A 323 20.11 34.95 -4.41
C PRO A 323 20.67 34.59 -5.78
N GLY A 324 20.70 33.29 -6.11
CA GLY A 324 21.12 32.84 -7.43
C GLY A 324 21.59 31.40 -7.47
N GLU A 325 22.08 31.02 -8.64
CA GLU A 325 22.65 29.70 -8.90
C GLU A 325 24.18 29.75 -8.71
N ILE A 326 24.70 28.71 -8.08
CA ILE A 326 26.14 28.41 -8.01
C ILE A 326 26.37 27.27 -9.00
N VAL A 327 27.23 27.51 -9.99
CA VAL A 327 27.45 26.55 -11.08
C VAL A 327 28.92 26.16 -11.15
N PHE A 328 29.24 24.86 -11.19
CA PHE A 328 30.61 24.38 -11.36
C PHE A 328 30.66 23.08 -12.18
N SER A 329 31.85 22.69 -12.62
CA SER A 329 32.08 21.40 -13.27
C SER A 329 33.14 20.58 -12.54
N THR A 330 32.89 19.28 -12.46
CA THR A 330 33.82 18.30 -11.89
C THR A 330 34.95 17.96 -12.87
N GLN A 331 35.90 17.13 -12.43
CA GLN A 331 36.92 16.58 -13.31
C GLN A 331 36.31 15.63 -14.35
N VAL A 332 36.92 15.58 -15.53
CA VAL A 332 36.56 14.62 -16.58
C VAL A 332 37.22 13.29 -16.26
N ILE A 333 36.41 12.30 -15.89
CA ILE A 333 36.82 10.89 -15.80
C ILE A 333 36.27 10.16 -17.01
N ALA A 334 37.19 9.65 -17.84
CA ALA A 334 36.86 8.73 -18.90
C ALA A 334 36.81 7.31 -18.34
N PHE A 335 35.68 6.63 -18.52
CA PHE A 335 35.54 5.22 -18.18
C PHE A 335 35.83 4.36 -19.41
N ASP A 336 36.43 3.19 -19.23
CA ASP A 336 36.59 2.25 -20.33
C ASP A 336 35.26 1.49 -20.58
N PRO A 337 34.93 1.10 -21.83
CA PRO A 337 33.80 0.24 -22.10
C PRO A 337 33.91 -1.08 -21.32
N MET A 338 32.79 -1.59 -20.83
CA MET A 338 32.76 -2.82 -20.04
C MET A 338 31.62 -3.76 -20.42
N ILE A 339 31.70 -4.99 -19.92
CA ILE A 339 30.66 -6.00 -20.04
C ILE A 339 29.99 -6.19 -18.67
N MET A 340 28.67 -6.27 -18.66
CA MET A 340 27.84 -6.56 -17.48
C MET A 340 27.13 -7.92 -17.62
N PRO A 341 26.76 -8.58 -16.49
CA PRO A 341 27.02 -8.19 -15.08
C PRO A 341 28.52 -8.23 -14.71
N ASP A 342 29.22 -9.25 -15.19
CA ASP A 342 30.63 -9.47 -14.91
C ASP A 342 31.49 -9.34 -16.18
N ALA A 343 32.82 -9.33 -16.00
CA ALA A 343 33.77 -9.25 -17.11
C ALA A 343 33.59 -10.36 -18.17
N ASP A 344 33.05 -11.51 -17.78
CA ASP A 344 32.69 -12.63 -18.64
C ASP A 344 31.17 -12.83 -18.83
N GLY A 345 30.33 -11.92 -18.32
CA GLY A 345 28.87 -12.00 -18.40
C GLY A 345 28.22 -12.89 -17.32
N GLU A 346 26.91 -13.07 -17.41
CA GLU A 346 26.14 -13.92 -16.50
C GLU A 346 26.25 -15.40 -16.91
N ASN A 347 26.91 -16.20 -16.08
CA ASN A 347 27.11 -17.63 -16.30
C ASN A 347 26.08 -18.51 -15.56
N PHE A 348 25.25 -17.95 -14.69
CA PHE A 348 24.29 -18.64 -13.82
C PHE A 348 24.95 -19.71 -12.93
N THR A 349 26.16 -19.44 -12.45
CA THR A 349 26.92 -20.34 -11.57
C THR A 349 26.61 -20.13 -10.09
N ASP A 350 26.16 -18.93 -9.74
CA ASP A 350 25.76 -18.53 -8.39
C ASP A 350 24.50 -17.65 -8.44
N ASP A 351 24.05 -17.21 -7.26
CA ASP A 351 22.81 -16.43 -7.08
C ASP A 351 23.08 -14.92 -6.88
N SER A 352 24.28 -14.41 -7.17
CA SER A 352 24.63 -12.99 -6.91
C SER A 352 23.75 -12.00 -7.67
N ASN A 353 23.36 -12.35 -8.90
CA ASN A 353 22.46 -11.55 -9.74
C ASN A 353 21.04 -12.13 -9.79
N HIS A 354 20.68 -13.12 -8.96
CA HIS A 354 19.39 -13.79 -9.03
C HIS A 354 18.33 -13.06 -8.20
N ASP A 355 17.40 -12.36 -8.86
CA ASP A 355 16.20 -11.83 -8.19
C ASP A 355 15.22 -12.99 -7.95
N VAL A 356 15.40 -13.69 -6.84
CA VAL A 356 14.58 -14.85 -6.44
C VAL A 356 13.09 -14.49 -6.35
N PRO A 357 12.69 -13.39 -5.68
CA PRO A 357 11.28 -13.04 -5.55
C PRO A 357 10.54 -12.84 -6.88
N ARG A 358 11.24 -12.43 -7.94
CA ARG A 358 10.66 -12.19 -9.28
C ARG A 358 10.99 -13.29 -10.30
N SER A 359 11.62 -14.39 -9.89
CA SER A 359 12.09 -15.47 -10.76
C SER A 359 11.37 -16.81 -10.54
N GLY A 360 10.86 -17.37 -11.64
CA GLY A 360 10.27 -18.71 -11.70
C GLY A 360 11.10 -19.74 -12.46
N ALA A 361 12.08 -19.29 -13.24
CA ALA A 361 13.02 -20.14 -13.94
C ALA A 361 14.03 -20.78 -12.98
N ASP A 362 14.64 -21.89 -13.41
CA ASP A 362 15.67 -22.56 -12.64
C ASP A 362 17.02 -21.88 -12.93
N TRP A 363 17.49 -21.10 -11.95
CA TRP A 363 18.78 -20.41 -11.93
C TRP A 363 19.82 -21.26 -11.20
N GLY A 364 21.02 -21.43 -11.77
CA GLY A 364 22.14 -22.10 -11.12
C GLY A 364 22.76 -23.25 -11.95
N SER A 365 23.79 -23.88 -11.41
CA SER A 365 24.52 -24.98 -12.09
C SER A 365 25.13 -24.61 -13.46
N GLY A 366 25.42 -23.33 -13.68
CA GLY A 366 26.05 -22.82 -14.90
C GLY A 366 25.07 -22.58 -16.05
N ARG A 367 23.75 -22.56 -15.79
CA ARG A 367 22.72 -22.32 -16.80
C ARG A 367 21.42 -21.78 -16.22
N LEU A 368 20.66 -21.06 -17.03
CA LEU A 368 19.25 -20.75 -16.79
C LEU A 368 18.37 -21.72 -17.58
N THR A 369 17.41 -22.38 -16.92
CA THR A 369 16.50 -23.34 -17.57
C THR A 369 15.03 -23.04 -17.29
N TYR A 370 14.14 -23.67 -18.08
CA TYR A 370 12.69 -23.60 -17.87
C TYR A 370 12.32 -23.90 -16.42
N GLY A 371 11.44 -23.08 -15.87
CA GLY A 371 10.85 -23.31 -14.56
C GLY A 371 9.60 -24.19 -14.60
N ALA A 372 8.91 -24.26 -13.47
CA ALA A 372 7.65 -25.00 -13.36
C ALA A 372 6.41 -24.24 -13.89
N GLY A 373 6.54 -22.96 -14.24
CA GLY A 373 5.44 -22.14 -14.75
C GLY A 373 5.32 -20.83 -13.98
N GLY A 374 4.09 -20.33 -13.83
CA GLY A 374 3.79 -19.13 -13.03
C GLY A 374 3.47 -17.88 -13.84
N GLY A 375 3.48 -17.96 -15.17
CA GLY A 375 3.19 -16.79 -16.01
C GLY A 375 4.45 -16.04 -16.42
N SER A 376 4.28 -15.04 -17.27
CA SER A 376 5.37 -14.20 -17.80
C SER A 376 5.80 -13.09 -16.86
N GLY A 377 4.89 -12.58 -16.04
CA GLY A 377 5.02 -11.32 -15.32
C GLY A 377 4.75 -10.07 -16.15
N ARG A 378 3.97 -10.16 -17.23
CA ARG A 378 3.62 -9.01 -18.10
C ARG A 378 3.03 -7.80 -17.37
N HIS A 379 2.37 -7.98 -16.24
CA HIS A 379 1.75 -6.91 -15.46
C HIS A 379 2.67 -6.31 -14.37
N GLY A 380 3.95 -6.69 -14.32
CA GLY A 380 4.87 -6.24 -13.27
C GLY A 380 4.57 -6.89 -11.91
N GLU A 381 4.96 -6.24 -10.82
CA GLU A 381 4.71 -6.74 -9.46
C GLU A 381 3.42 -6.18 -8.86
N LEU A 382 2.71 -7.01 -8.10
CA LEU A 382 1.58 -6.59 -7.26
C LEU A 382 2.01 -6.65 -5.80
N VAL A 383 2.33 -5.50 -5.22
CA VAL A 383 2.61 -5.36 -3.79
C VAL A 383 1.51 -4.50 -3.17
N ILE A 384 0.82 -5.03 -2.16
CA ILE A 384 -0.22 -4.31 -1.42
C ILE A 384 0.26 -4.11 0.02
N PRO A 385 0.72 -2.89 0.36
CA PRO A 385 1.19 -2.57 1.70
C PRO A 385 0.12 -2.73 2.78
N SER A 386 0.57 -2.90 4.02
CA SER A 386 -0.28 -3.06 5.20
C SER A 386 -1.28 -1.90 5.36
N GLY A 387 -2.54 -2.25 5.61
CA GLY A 387 -3.62 -1.28 5.80
C GLY A 387 -4.24 -0.73 4.50
N LEU A 388 -3.71 -1.07 3.33
CA LEU A 388 -4.29 -0.69 2.05
C LEU A 388 -5.28 -1.73 1.53
N SER A 389 -6.25 -1.25 0.75
CA SER A 389 -7.25 -2.08 0.08
C SER A 389 -7.25 -1.77 -1.41
N VAL A 390 -7.16 -2.81 -2.24
CA VAL A 390 -7.07 -2.72 -3.70
C VAL A 390 -8.18 -3.55 -4.32
N THR A 391 -8.83 -3.01 -5.35
CA THR A 391 -9.85 -3.74 -6.12
C THR A 391 -9.37 -3.95 -7.55
N ILE A 392 -9.37 -5.20 -8.02
CA ILE A 392 -9.04 -5.59 -9.40
C ILE A 392 -10.30 -6.16 -10.07
N ARG A 393 -10.63 -5.66 -11.27
CA ARG A 393 -11.78 -6.14 -12.04
C ARG A 393 -11.39 -7.28 -12.98
N THR A 394 -12.05 -8.42 -12.85
CA THR A 394 -11.73 -9.64 -13.61
C THR A 394 -12.15 -9.58 -15.08
N GLY A 395 -12.95 -8.59 -15.49
CA GLY A 395 -13.49 -8.48 -16.85
C GLY A 395 -13.03 -7.26 -17.64
N ASN A 396 -12.34 -6.30 -17.00
CA ASN A 396 -11.77 -5.12 -17.64
C ASN A 396 -10.92 -4.37 -16.61
N GLU A 397 -9.63 -4.66 -16.56
CA GLU A 397 -8.66 -3.93 -15.72
C GLU A 397 -7.45 -3.51 -16.54
N ASP A 398 -7.00 -2.27 -16.39
CA ASP A 398 -5.82 -1.74 -17.06
C ASP A 398 -4.61 -1.77 -16.12
N PHE A 399 -3.46 -2.15 -16.66
CA PHE A 399 -2.17 -2.17 -15.98
C PHE A 399 -1.18 -1.17 -16.60
N PRO A 400 -0.33 -0.53 -15.78
CA PRO A 400 -0.32 -0.61 -14.32
C PRO A 400 -1.54 0.07 -13.70
N ILE A 401 -1.95 -0.38 -12.51
CA ILE A 401 -3.06 0.23 -11.77
C ILE A 401 -2.61 1.64 -11.32
N PRO A 402 -3.27 2.73 -11.78
CA PRO A 402 -2.83 4.09 -11.50
C PRO A 402 -2.74 4.39 -10.00
N GLY A 403 -1.59 4.92 -9.57
CA GLY A 403 -1.36 5.31 -8.17
C GLY A 403 -1.07 4.15 -7.21
N LEU A 404 -1.06 2.90 -7.69
CA LEU A 404 -0.72 1.72 -6.90
C LEU A 404 0.56 1.04 -7.40
N MET A 405 0.66 0.84 -8.72
CA MET A 405 1.76 0.09 -9.33
C MET A 405 2.67 1.03 -10.11
N VAL A 406 3.97 0.74 -10.06
CA VAL A 406 4.95 1.35 -10.96
C VAL A 406 4.76 0.82 -12.39
N ARG A 407 5.22 1.58 -13.40
CA ARG A 407 5.19 1.18 -14.81
C ARG A 407 6.26 0.10 -15.11
N ASP A 408 6.07 -1.09 -14.56
CA ASP A 408 6.94 -2.26 -14.74
C ASP A 408 6.30 -3.32 -15.66
N LEU A 409 5.75 -2.88 -16.79
CA LEU A 409 5.11 -3.80 -17.74
C LEU A 409 6.13 -4.48 -18.61
N LEU A 410 5.95 -5.80 -18.80
CA LEU A 410 6.78 -6.62 -19.67
C LEU A 410 5.99 -6.95 -20.93
N ASP A 411 6.26 -6.21 -22.00
CA ASP A 411 5.53 -6.30 -23.26
C ASP A 411 6.45 -6.39 -24.49
N ASN A 412 5.85 -6.19 -25.66
CA ASN A 412 6.54 -6.20 -26.94
C ASN A 412 6.66 -4.80 -27.57
N ALA A 413 6.18 -3.71 -27.01
CA ALA A 413 6.28 -2.39 -27.63
C ALA A 413 7.73 -1.94 -27.86
N ILE A 414 7.94 -1.09 -28.86
CA ILE A 414 9.25 -0.55 -29.25
C ILE A 414 9.25 0.98 -29.05
N PRO A 415 10.17 1.54 -28.26
CA PRO A 415 10.27 2.99 -28.08
C PRO A 415 10.61 3.70 -29.39
N GLY A 416 10.03 4.88 -29.61
CA GLY A 416 10.17 5.67 -30.84
C GLY A 416 9.34 5.14 -32.03
N VAL A 417 8.68 3.99 -31.88
CA VAL A 417 7.79 3.40 -32.89
C VAL A 417 6.36 3.29 -32.35
N ASP A 418 6.20 2.61 -31.21
CA ASP A 418 4.90 2.33 -30.59
C ASP A 418 4.54 3.37 -29.52
N TYR A 419 5.54 3.96 -28.87
CA TYR A 419 5.40 5.01 -27.86
C TYR A 419 6.56 5.99 -27.90
N ASP A 420 6.37 7.18 -27.33
CA ASP A 420 7.42 8.19 -27.18
C ASP A 420 8.18 7.96 -25.86
N PRO A 421 9.50 7.66 -25.90
CA PRO A 421 10.30 7.44 -24.69
C PRO A 421 10.41 8.71 -23.81
N LEU A 422 10.14 9.90 -24.35
CA LEU A 422 10.15 11.17 -23.62
C LEU A 422 8.78 11.53 -23.03
N ASP A 423 7.72 10.83 -23.39
CA ASP A 423 6.35 11.07 -22.89
C ASP A 423 5.77 9.82 -22.24
N SER A 424 5.85 9.78 -20.90
CA SER A 424 5.37 8.67 -20.08
C SER A 424 3.87 8.38 -20.19
N ASP A 425 3.08 9.32 -20.71
CA ASP A 425 1.64 9.11 -20.94
C ASP A 425 1.38 8.25 -22.18
N THR A 426 2.34 8.16 -23.10
CA THR A 426 2.26 7.30 -24.28
C THR A 426 2.77 5.88 -24.07
N TRP A 427 3.39 5.61 -22.91
CA TRP A 427 3.98 4.32 -22.60
C TRP A 427 2.93 3.21 -22.56
N PRO A 428 3.33 1.96 -22.81
CA PRO A 428 2.39 0.83 -22.93
C PRO A 428 1.48 0.67 -21.72
N THR A 429 0.25 0.24 -21.99
CA THR A 429 -0.72 -0.23 -21.01
C THR A 429 -1.26 -1.59 -21.44
N LEU A 430 -1.64 -2.43 -20.48
CA LEU A 430 -2.18 -3.76 -20.76
C LEU A 430 -3.57 -3.90 -20.14
N ASN A 431 -4.56 -4.26 -20.96
CA ASN A 431 -5.91 -4.54 -20.50
C ASN A 431 -6.11 -6.05 -20.28
N VAL A 432 -6.72 -6.41 -19.15
CA VAL A 432 -7.14 -7.78 -18.83
C VAL A 432 -8.66 -7.86 -18.88
N GLY A 433 -9.17 -8.60 -19.86
CA GLY A 433 -10.60 -8.82 -20.08
C GLY A 433 -11.10 -10.22 -19.72
N ASP A 434 -10.21 -11.18 -19.48
CA ASP A 434 -10.53 -12.61 -19.32
C ASP A 434 -10.22 -13.16 -17.91
N GLY A 435 -9.83 -12.29 -16.98
CA GLY A 435 -9.47 -12.62 -15.61
C GLY A 435 -8.11 -13.32 -15.44
N ALA A 436 -7.24 -13.36 -16.45
CA ALA A 436 -5.87 -13.85 -16.31
C ALA A 436 -4.88 -12.72 -15.99
N PHE A 437 -4.30 -12.77 -14.79
CA PHE A 437 -3.33 -11.79 -14.31
C PHE A 437 -1.97 -12.45 -14.13
N GLU A 438 -0.99 -12.03 -14.92
CA GLU A 438 0.40 -12.52 -14.87
C GLU A 438 1.34 -11.49 -14.23
N PHE A 439 1.79 -11.72 -13.00
CA PHE A 439 2.68 -10.86 -12.24
C PHE A 439 4.09 -11.47 -12.13
N SER A 440 5.10 -10.61 -11.95
CA SER A 440 6.46 -11.03 -11.65
C SER A 440 6.57 -11.54 -10.22
N ARG A 441 5.87 -10.87 -9.30
CA ARG A 441 5.73 -11.16 -7.87
C ARG A 441 4.36 -10.72 -7.37
N VAL A 442 3.81 -11.41 -6.38
CA VAL A 442 2.59 -11.00 -5.67
C VAL A 442 2.86 -11.01 -4.17
N GLU A 443 2.65 -9.88 -3.51
CA GLU A 443 2.75 -9.73 -2.06
C GLU A 443 1.55 -8.95 -1.53
N ILE A 444 0.81 -9.58 -0.62
CA ILE A 444 -0.32 -8.97 0.07
C ILE A 444 0.04 -8.96 1.55
N GLU A 445 0.48 -7.82 2.06
CA GLU A 445 0.99 -7.69 3.43
C GLU A 445 -0.11 -7.90 4.48
N SER A 446 0.31 -8.10 5.73
CA SER A 446 -0.63 -8.22 6.85
C SER A 446 -1.56 -7.01 6.93
N ASN A 447 -2.84 -7.22 7.24
CA ASN A 447 -3.90 -6.20 7.24
C ASN A 447 -4.19 -5.52 5.88
N ALA A 448 -3.60 -5.98 4.78
CA ALA A 448 -3.96 -5.54 3.43
C ALA A 448 -5.17 -6.34 2.90
N ASN A 449 -5.95 -5.74 1.99
CA ASN A 449 -7.09 -6.39 1.34
C ASN A 449 -6.99 -6.32 -0.19
N LEU A 450 -7.13 -7.46 -0.86
CA LEU A 450 -7.30 -7.54 -2.31
C LEU A 450 -8.72 -7.99 -2.63
N PHE A 451 -9.53 -7.13 -3.24
CA PHE A 451 -10.86 -7.45 -3.74
C PHE A 451 -10.81 -7.78 -5.23
N LEU A 452 -11.27 -8.96 -5.60
CA LEU A 452 -11.40 -9.37 -7.00
C LEU A 452 -12.89 -9.41 -7.34
N ILE A 453 -13.31 -8.59 -8.30
CA ILE A 453 -14.72 -8.43 -8.66
C ILE A 453 -14.93 -8.59 -10.17
N GLY A 454 -16.07 -9.12 -10.59
CA GLY A 454 -16.42 -9.19 -12.01
C GLY A 454 -16.93 -10.56 -12.45
N PRO A 455 -17.11 -10.78 -13.75
CA PRO A 455 -17.80 -11.97 -14.27
C PRO A 455 -16.91 -13.21 -14.43
N HIS A 456 -15.59 -13.08 -14.31
CA HIS A 456 -14.63 -14.16 -14.63
C HIS A 456 -13.91 -14.63 -13.36
N ALA A 457 -13.63 -15.92 -13.27
CA ALA A 457 -12.81 -16.45 -12.18
C ALA A 457 -11.38 -15.89 -12.28
N PRO A 458 -10.89 -15.10 -11.30
CA PRO A 458 -9.53 -14.61 -11.31
C PRO A 458 -8.52 -15.76 -11.33
N ARG A 459 -7.57 -15.68 -12.26
CA ARG A 459 -6.43 -16.57 -12.40
C ARG A 459 -5.18 -15.72 -12.22
N ILE A 460 -4.65 -15.72 -11.00
CA ILE A 460 -3.44 -14.99 -10.63
C ILE A 460 -2.24 -15.93 -10.80
N TYR A 461 -1.36 -15.55 -11.72
CA TYR A 461 -0.11 -16.20 -12.03
C TYR A 461 1.02 -15.30 -11.52
N SER A 462 1.89 -15.82 -10.65
CA SER A 462 3.14 -15.17 -10.28
C SER A 462 4.31 -16.00 -10.77
N ARG A 463 5.20 -15.43 -11.58
CA ARG A 463 6.36 -16.21 -12.04
C ARG A 463 7.31 -16.50 -10.88
N GLY A 464 7.55 -15.51 -10.01
CA GLY A 464 8.30 -15.65 -8.77
C GLY A 464 7.39 -16.03 -7.60
N GLU A 465 7.57 -15.38 -6.46
CA GLU A 465 6.83 -15.70 -5.23
C GLU A 465 5.41 -15.13 -5.22
N LEU A 466 4.52 -15.82 -4.51
CA LEU A 466 3.15 -15.37 -4.20
C LEU A 466 2.94 -15.49 -2.69
N VAL A 467 2.84 -14.35 -2.01
CA VAL A 467 2.68 -14.26 -0.55
C VAL A 467 1.35 -13.60 -0.21
N VAL A 468 0.53 -14.28 0.58
CA VAL A 468 -0.73 -13.79 1.12
C VAL A 468 -0.66 -13.75 2.65
N ALA A 469 -0.31 -12.60 3.21
CA ALA A 469 -0.37 -12.32 4.65
C ALA A 469 -1.61 -11.52 5.06
N GLY A 470 -2.20 -10.77 4.13
CA GLY A 470 -3.50 -10.08 4.27
C GLY A 470 -4.69 -10.95 3.85
N THR A 471 -5.73 -10.33 3.28
CA THR A 471 -6.94 -11.05 2.84
C THR A 471 -7.19 -10.87 1.35
N VAL A 472 -7.44 -11.98 0.65
CA VAL A 472 -7.95 -12.00 -0.73
C VAL A 472 -9.45 -12.28 -0.69
N HIS A 473 -10.25 -11.38 -1.24
CA HIS A 473 -11.70 -11.44 -1.26
C HIS A 473 -12.22 -11.79 -2.66
N VAL A 474 -12.84 -12.95 -2.77
CA VAL A 474 -13.65 -13.39 -3.92
C VAL A 474 -15.04 -13.88 -3.47
N GLU A 475 -15.46 -13.50 -2.27
CA GLU A 475 -16.72 -13.97 -1.66
C GLU A 475 -17.98 -13.44 -2.35
N GLY A 476 -19.10 -14.14 -2.11
CA GLY A 476 -20.43 -13.70 -2.49
C GLY A 476 -20.97 -12.67 -1.50
N GLY A 477 -21.77 -11.72 -1.97
CA GLY A 477 -22.38 -10.71 -1.12
C GLY A 477 -23.52 -11.28 -0.27
N THR A 478 -23.55 -10.89 1.00
CA THR A 478 -24.70 -11.12 1.89
C THR A 478 -25.88 -10.25 1.44
N ALA A 479 -27.07 -10.85 1.36
CA ALA A 479 -28.29 -10.10 1.10
C ALA A 479 -28.64 -9.21 2.31
N PRO A 480 -28.97 -7.93 2.10
CA PRO A 480 -29.34 -7.05 3.20
C PRO A 480 -30.55 -7.56 4.00
N PRO A 481 -30.63 -7.26 5.31
CA PRO A 481 -31.86 -7.44 6.06
C PRO A 481 -33.01 -6.66 5.43
N HIS A 482 -34.18 -7.29 5.30
CA HIS A 482 -35.32 -6.74 4.57
C HIS A 482 -36.39 -6.18 5.51
N ARG A 483 -36.88 -4.99 5.18
CA ARG A 483 -38.07 -4.38 5.79
C ARG A 483 -39.26 -4.64 4.89
N SER A 484 -40.12 -5.57 5.31
CA SER A 484 -41.23 -6.04 4.49
C SER A 484 -42.33 -4.99 4.27
N ASN A 485 -42.35 -3.93 5.08
CA ASN A 485 -43.34 -2.85 5.04
C ASN A 485 -42.81 -1.62 5.79
N THR A 486 -43.00 -0.42 5.25
CA THR A 486 -42.81 0.85 5.98
C THR A 486 -44.17 1.45 6.29
N GLY A 487 -44.53 1.55 7.56
CA GLY A 487 -45.80 2.09 8.03
C GLY A 487 -45.78 3.62 7.95
N GLY A 488 -46.72 4.20 7.20
CA GLY A 488 -47.04 5.63 7.30
C GLY A 488 -46.95 6.45 6.01
N GLU A 489 -46.53 5.88 4.88
CA GLU A 489 -46.46 6.65 3.64
C GLU A 489 -47.79 6.56 2.85
N ASN A 490 -48.63 7.58 3.02
CA ASN A 490 -49.72 7.86 2.09
C ASN A 490 -49.14 7.92 0.67
N ALA A 491 -49.71 7.13 -0.25
CA ALA A 491 -49.26 6.78 -1.61
C ALA A 491 -49.04 7.94 -2.61
N THR A 492 -48.75 9.16 -2.16
CA THR A 492 -48.58 10.33 -3.02
C THR A 492 -47.12 10.74 -3.26
N GLN A 493 -46.15 10.23 -2.48
CA GLN A 493 -44.71 10.28 -2.79
C GLN A 493 -44.00 9.10 -2.11
N PRO A 494 -43.60 8.05 -2.83
CA PRO A 494 -42.83 6.95 -2.23
C PRO A 494 -41.44 7.45 -1.86
N SER A 495 -41.02 7.27 -0.61
CA SER A 495 -39.60 7.29 -0.28
C SER A 495 -38.90 6.11 -0.97
N PRO A 496 -37.57 6.17 -1.17
CA PRO A 496 -36.79 5.02 -1.65
C PRO A 496 -37.04 3.74 -0.84
N ASP A 497 -37.25 3.86 0.47
CA ASP A 497 -37.51 2.75 1.39
C ASP A 497 -38.89 2.09 1.15
N ALA A 498 -39.90 2.89 0.79
CA ALA A 498 -41.22 2.38 0.43
C ALA A 498 -41.19 1.58 -0.89
N GLN A 499 -40.35 1.99 -1.84
CA GLN A 499 -40.17 1.28 -3.11
C GLN A 499 -39.46 -0.07 -2.93
N GLU A 500 -38.39 -0.13 -2.12
CA GLU A 500 -37.70 -1.38 -1.81
C GLU A 500 -38.61 -2.39 -1.06
N SER A 501 -39.46 -1.90 -0.15
CA SER A 501 -40.43 -2.74 0.56
C SER A 501 -41.52 -3.33 -0.35
N ALA A 502 -41.85 -2.68 -1.47
CA ALA A 502 -42.86 -3.16 -2.42
C ALA A 502 -42.28 -4.21 -3.40
N GLU A 503 -41.00 -4.07 -3.75
CA GLU A 503 -40.33 -4.83 -4.80
C GLU A 503 -39.74 -6.17 -4.35
N GLY A 504 -39.60 -6.38 -3.04
CA GLY A 504 -38.88 -7.52 -2.46
C GLY A 504 -37.41 -7.22 -2.21
N GLY A 505 -36.83 -7.93 -1.24
CA GLY A 505 -35.46 -7.71 -0.79
C GLY A 505 -34.44 -7.89 -1.92
N THR A 506 -33.43 -7.02 -1.92
CA THR A 506 -32.33 -7.06 -2.87
C THR A 506 -31.50 -8.34 -2.67
N PRO A 507 -31.14 -9.05 -3.76
CA PRO A 507 -30.31 -10.24 -3.65
C PRO A 507 -28.85 -9.88 -3.34
N GLY A 508 -28.15 -10.84 -2.72
CA GLY A 508 -26.70 -10.79 -2.57
C GLY A 508 -25.99 -10.83 -3.93
N ALA A 509 -24.98 -9.97 -4.10
CA ALA A 509 -24.17 -9.93 -5.31
C ALA A 509 -23.35 -11.23 -5.47
N ASN A 510 -23.15 -11.68 -6.69
CA ASN A 510 -22.30 -12.84 -6.94
C ASN A 510 -20.81 -12.52 -6.72
N GLY A 511 -20.05 -13.49 -6.22
CA GLY A 511 -18.59 -13.46 -6.35
C GLY A 511 -18.14 -13.67 -7.81
N PRO A 512 -16.84 -13.53 -8.12
CA PRO A 512 -16.31 -13.78 -9.45
C PRO A 512 -16.60 -15.19 -9.97
N ALA A 513 -17.29 -15.27 -11.12
CA ALA A 513 -17.84 -16.52 -11.65
C ALA A 513 -18.78 -17.29 -10.69
N GLY A 514 -19.34 -16.64 -9.68
CA GLY A 514 -20.41 -17.16 -8.82
C GLY A 514 -21.81 -16.85 -9.36
N GLY A 515 -22.83 -17.47 -8.77
CA GLY A 515 -24.23 -17.16 -9.03
C GLY A 515 -24.76 -16.05 -8.11
N ALA A 516 -25.58 -15.14 -8.64
CA ALA A 516 -26.24 -14.12 -7.82
C ALA A 516 -27.35 -14.75 -6.96
N GLY A 517 -27.64 -14.13 -5.82
CA GLY A 517 -28.80 -14.51 -5.01
C GLY A 517 -30.12 -14.27 -5.73
N GLY A 518 -31.17 -14.96 -5.30
CA GLY A 518 -32.53 -14.76 -5.78
C GLY A 518 -33.18 -13.54 -5.13
N ARG A 519 -33.95 -12.76 -5.90
CA ARG A 519 -34.71 -11.63 -5.35
C ARG A 519 -35.84 -12.11 -4.43
N GLY A 520 -36.12 -11.36 -3.38
CA GLY A 520 -37.30 -11.61 -2.54
C GLY A 520 -38.60 -11.36 -3.30
N GLY A 521 -39.68 -12.03 -2.88
CA GLY A 521 -41.01 -11.86 -3.45
C GLY A 521 -41.56 -10.46 -3.18
N ALA A 522 -42.12 -9.84 -4.21
CA ALA A 522 -42.78 -8.55 -4.16
C ALA A 522 -44.13 -8.61 -3.44
N ARG A 523 -44.59 -7.43 -3.02
CA ARG A 523 -45.94 -7.22 -2.49
C ARG A 523 -46.99 -7.37 -3.58
N PHE A 524 -48.20 -7.74 -3.18
CA PHE A 524 -49.31 -7.89 -4.14
C PHE A 524 -49.77 -6.51 -4.62
N ASP A 525 -49.88 -6.33 -5.93
CA ASP A 525 -50.32 -5.06 -6.51
C ASP A 525 -51.84 -4.91 -6.45
N HIS A 526 -52.32 -3.92 -5.70
CA HIS A 526 -53.75 -3.64 -5.55
C HIS A 526 -54.29 -2.59 -6.54
N THR A 527 -53.50 -2.14 -7.52
CA THR A 527 -53.89 -1.11 -8.51
C THR A 527 -55.12 -1.52 -9.35
N ASP A 528 -55.22 -2.79 -9.73
CA ASP A 528 -56.34 -3.36 -10.52
C ASP A 528 -57.39 -4.10 -9.66
N SER A 529 -57.31 -3.99 -8.33
CA SER A 529 -58.30 -4.63 -7.43
C SER A 529 -59.71 -4.08 -7.68
N PHE A 530 -60.72 -4.95 -7.61
CA PHE A 530 -62.09 -4.69 -8.14
C PHE A 530 -62.80 -3.48 -7.49
N LEU A 531 -62.24 -2.92 -6.42
CA LEU A 531 -62.61 -1.68 -5.74
C LEU A 531 -61.32 -1.10 -5.12
N PRO A 532 -61.13 0.24 -5.01
CA PRO A 532 -60.04 0.87 -4.23
C PRO A 532 -60.11 0.58 -2.70
N SER A 533 -60.86 -0.45 -2.32
CA SER A 533 -61.15 -0.91 -0.97
C SER A 533 -59.95 -1.50 -0.26
N MET A 534 -59.09 -2.29 -0.95
CA MET A 534 -57.88 -2.87 -0.34
C MET A 534 -56.87 -1.80 0.01
N LEU A 535 -56.70 -0.80 -0.87
CA LEU A 535 -55.87 0.38 -0.62
C LEU A 535 -56.31 1.16 0.63
N ASN A 536 -57.63 1.24 0.88
CA ASN A 536 -58.18 1.94 2.05
C ASN A 536 -57.99 1.21 3.39
N VAL A 537 -57.57 -0.07 3.38
CA VAL A 537 -57.40 -0.88 4.59
C VAL A 537 -55.95 -1.30 4.85
N GLY A 538 -54.99 -0.81 4.05
CA GLY A 538 -53.55 -1.05 4.24
C GLY A 538 -52.84 -1.67 3.04
N GLY A 539 -53.56 -2.07 1.98
CA GLY A 539 -52.94 -2.48 0.72
C GLY A 539 -52.20 -1.32 0.05
N ILE A 540 -51.17 -1.64 -0.72
CA ILE A 540 -50.37 -0.64 -1.43
C ILE A 540 -50.54 -0.75 -2.95
N GLU A 541 -50.38 0.36 -3.65
CA GLU A 541 -50.09 0.36 -5.08
C GLU A 541 -48.62 -0.02 -5.25
N ASN A 542 -48.32 -1.00 -6.10
CA ASN A 542 -46.94 -1.29 -6.45
C ASN A 542 -46.54 -0.39 -7.65
N PRO A 543 -45.72 0.65 -7.45
CA PRO A 543 -45.55 1.77 -8.39
C PRO A 543 -44.90 1.39 -9.73
N ILE A 544 -44.37 0.18 -9.87
CA ILE A 544 -43.78 -0.33 -11.12
C ILE A 544 -44.81 -1.22 -11.82
N PHE A 545 -45.68 -0.62 -12.62
CA PHE A 545 -46.51 -1.36 -13.58
C PHE A 545 -45.64 -1.89 -14.74
N ASN A 546 -44.75 -2.84 -14.46
CA ASN A 546 -44.15 -3.72 -15.46
C ASN A 546 -45.08 -4.94 -15.59
N PRO A 547 -45.43 -5.45 -16.79
CA PRO A 547 -46.17 -6.71 -16.93
C PRO A 547 -45.55 -7.93 -16.20
N ASP A 548 -44.33 -7.82 -15.69
CA ASP A 548 -43.71 -8.78 -14.77
C ASP A 548 -44.15 -8.64 -13.29
N ASN A 549 -45.02 -7.67 -12.94
CA ASN A 549 -45.34 -7.25 -11.56
C ASN A 549 -46.39 -8.11 -10.83
N THR A 550 -46.20 -9.43 -10.80
CA THR A 550 -46.84 -10.33 -9.81
C THR A 550 -45.86 -11.37 -9.25
N ARG A 551 -44.58 -11.00 -9.07
CA ARG A 551 -43.56 -11.89 -8.48
C ARG A 551 -43.76 -12.03 -6.98
N LEU A 552 -44.84 -12.69 -6.59
CA LEU A 552 -45.17 -12.98 -5.19
C LEU A 552 -44.22 -14.04 -4.61
N ASP A 553 -43.84 -15.01 -5.45
CA ASP A 553 -42.78 -15.97 -5.14
C ASP A 553 -41.42 -15.28 -5.12
N GLY A 554 -40.55 -15.73 -4.22
CA GLY A 554 -39.13 -15.42 -4.29
C GLY A 554 -38.52 -16.07 -5.53
N GLU A 555 -37.49 -15.44 -6.09
CA GLU A 555 -36.77 -16.00 -7.22
C GLU A 555 -35.76 -17.05 -6.74
N GLY A 556 -35.51 -18.04 -7.60
CA GLY A 556 -34.35 -18.89 -7.43
C GLY A 556 -33.06 -18.09 -7.61
N GLY A 557 -32.01 -18.48 -6.89
CA GLY A 557 -30.67 -17.98 -7.15
C GLY A 557 -30.15 -18.40 -8.53
N VAL A 558 -28.99 -17.90 -8.90
CA VAL A 558 -28.27 -18.36 -10.09
C VAL A 558 -27.36 -19.52 -9.69
N GLY A 559 -27.22 -20.53 -10.55
CA GLY A 559 -26.43 -21.71 -10.30
C GLY A 559 -24.92 -21.50 -10.33
N VAL A 560 -24.17 -22.57 -10.05
CA VAL A 560 -22.70 -22.62 -10.08
C VAL A 560 -22.15 -22.05 -11.39
N GLY A 561 -21.12 -21.20 -11.32
CA GLY A 561 -20.51 -20.59 -12.50
C GLY A 561 -21.34 -19.49 -13.16
N GLY A 562 -22.44 -19.04 -12.53
CA GLY A 562 -23.46 -18.22 -13.20
C GLY A 562 -24.43 -19.03 -14.08
N GLY A 563 -24.47 -20.35 -13.93
CA GLY A 563 -25.32 -21.27 -14.69
C GLY A 563 -26.71 -21.50 -14.08
N GLY A 564 -27.38 -22.61 -14.44
CA GLY A 564 -28.72 -22.97 -13.94
C GLY A 564 -28.77 -24.14 -12.96
N HIS A 565 -27.63 -24.75 -12.61
CA HIS A 565 -27.57 -25.95 -11.78
C HIS A 565 -27.19 -25.62 -10.34
N ALA A 566 -27.75 -26.39 -9.39
CA ALA A 566 -27.53 -26.25 -7.95
C ALA A 566 -27.94 -24.88 -7.34
N ALA A 567 -28.71 -24.06 -8.07
CA ALA A 567 -29.31 -22.84 -7.54
C ALA A 567 -30.24 -23.15 -6.36
N GLY A 568 -30.19 -22.30 -5.33
CA GLY A 568 -31.23 -22.29 -4.30
C GLY A 568 -32.58 -21.93 -4.91
N GLN A 569 -33.62 -22.71 -4.63
CA GLN A 569 -34.98 -22.41 -5.05
C GLN A 569 -35.56 -21.27 -4.21
N GLY A 570 -36.32 -20.39 -4.87
CA GLY A 570 -37.06 -19.33 -4.22
C GLY A 570 -38.29 -19.86 -3.49
N GLY A 571 -38.63 -19.21 -2.38
CA GLY A 571 -39.78 -19.58 -1.57
C GLY A 571 -41.09 -19.14 -2.19
N VAL A 572 -42.10 -20.01 -2.13
CA VAL A 572 -43.43 -19.70 -2.65
C VAL A 572 -44.17 -18.68 -1.76
N HIS A 573 -44.96 -17.81 -2.37
CA HIS A 573 -45.89 -16.97 -1.63
C HIS A 573 -46.96 -17.82 -0.94
N TRP A 574 -47.48 -17.30 0.16
CA TRP A 574 -48.55 -17.97 0.89
C TRP A 574 -49.43 -16.95 1.62
N PRO A 575 -50.75 -16.94 1.40
CA PRO A 575 -51.58 -17.92 0.68
C PRO A 575 -51.45 -17.88 -0.85
N THR A 576 -51.80 -19.00 -1.53
CA THR A 576 -51.75 -19.14 -3.01
C THR A 576 -52.68 -18.19 -3.78
N THR A 577 -53.82 -17.85 -3.17
CA THR A 577 -54.75 -16.88 -3.75
C THR A 577 -54.88 -15.72 -2.78
N MET A 578 -54.32 -14.56 -3.16
CA MET A 578 -54.38 -13.34 -2.36
C MET A 578 -55.81 -12.74 -2.33
N PRO A 579 -56.24 -12.10 -1.23
CA PRO A 579 -57.49 -11.34 -1.18
C PRO A 579 -57.44 -10.12 -2.11
N THR A 580 -58.48 -9.94 -2.93
CA THR A 580 -58.63 -8.80 -3.86
C THR A 580 -59.73 -7.82 -3.44
N CYS A 581 -60.42 -8.09 -2.33
CA CYS A 581 -61.53 -7.30 -1.80
C CYS A 581 -61.60 -7.37 -0.27
N ILE A 582 -62.14 -6.31 0.35
CA ILE A 582 -62.22 -6.22 1.82
C ILE A 582 -63.34 -7.06 2.44
N ASN A 583 -64.33 -7.49 1.66
CA ASN A 583 -65.51 -8.21 2.11
C ASN A 583 -65.76 -9.44 1.24
N ILE A 584 -66.54 -10.39 1.76
CA ILE A 584 -66.86 -11.64 1.07
C ILE A 584 -67.91 -11.35 -0.02
N ASP A 585 -67.44 -10.92 -1.20
CA ASP A 585 -68.27 -10.65 -2.37
C ASP A 585 -68.06 -11.76 -3.44
N PRO A 586 -69.12 -12.48 -3.87
CA PRO A 586 -69.03 -13.47 -4.93
C PRO A 586 -68.55 -12.91 -6.29
N ALA A 587 -68.55 -11.60 -6.49
CA ALA A 587 -68.00 -10.95 -7.68
C ALA A 587 -66.46 -10.82 -7.66
N CYS A 588 -65.80 -10.96 -6.50
CA CYS A 588 -64.38 -10.68 -6.31
C CYS A 588 -63.51 -11.94 -6.11
N ASN A 589 -64.07 -13.04 -5.55
CA ASN A 589 -63.40 -14.34 -5.49
C ASN A 589 -64.42 -15.50 -5.32
N PRO A 590 -64.89 -16.15 -6.40
CA PRO A 590 -65.80 -17.29 -6.29
C PRO A 590 -65.04 -18.58 -5.90
N PRO A 591 -65.43 -19.30 -4.83
CA PRO A 591 -66.68 -19.19 -4.08
C PRO A 591 -66.52 -18.55 -2.69
N TYR A 592 -67.04 -17.34 -2.41
CA TYR A 592 -67.25 -16.79 -1.05
C TYR A 592 -66.10 -16.92 -0.02
N PHE A 593 -64.86 -16.59 -0.39
CA PHE A 593 -63.73 -16.55 0.57
C PHE A 593 -62.83 -15.32 0.35
N PHE A 594 -62.04 -14.96 1.37
CA PHE A 594 -60.97 -13.96 1.28
C PHE A 594 -59.75 -14.54 0.52
N GLY A 595 -59.97 -15.12 -0.66
CA GLY A 595 -59.00 -16.01 -1.30
C GLY A 595 -58.71 -17.24 -0.43
N ASP A 596 -57.45 -17.66 -0.38
CA ASP A 596 -56.98 -18.78 0.46
C ASP A 596 -56.46 -18.30 1.84
N ALA A 597 -56.70 -17.03 2.18
CA ALA A 597 -56.29 -16.44 3.45
C ALA A 597 -57.07 -17.06 4.62
N GLU A 598 -56.36 -17.72 5.54
CA GLU A 598 -56.96 -18.30 6.75
C GLU A 598 -56.86 -17.33 7.93
N PHE A 599 -58.02 -16.85 8.39
CA PHE A 599 -58.12 -16.06 9.61
C PHE A 599 -58.40 -16.96 10.81
N SER A 600 -57.43 -17.07 11.72
CA SER A 600 -57.52 -17.87 12.93
C SER A 600 -57.79 -16.99 14.17
N PRO A 601 -58.65 -17.42 15.11
CA PRO A 601 -58.89 -16.72 16.36
C PRO A 601 -57.63 -16.77 17.23
N THR A 602 -57.03 -15.61 17.46
CA THR A 602 -55.86 -15.40 18.29
C THR A 602 -56.26 -14.61 19.53
N VAL A 603 -55.86 -15.10 20.71
CA VAL A 603 -56.10 -14.37 21.97
C VAL A 603 -54.97 -13.37 22.17
N HIS A 604 -55.31 -12.09 22.21
CA HIS A 604 -54.36 -11.04 22.53
C HIS A 604 -53.91 -11.19 24.00
N PRO A 605 -52.60 -11.33 24.29
CA PRO A 605 -52.07 -11.64 25.61
C PRO A 605 -52.31 -10.51 26.60
N ASP A 606 -52.25 -9.25 26.15
CA ASP A 606 -52.43 -8.09 27.04
C ASP A 606 -53.89 -7.72 27.30
N THR A 607 -54.80 -7.93 26.33
CA THR A 607 -56.21 -7.51 26.45
C THR A 607 -57.16 -8.68 26.72
N GLY A 608 -56.71 -9.93 26.49
CA GLY A 608 -57.55 -11.13 26.57
C GLY A 608 -58.64 -11.22 25.50
N VAL A 609 -58.67 -10.28 24.54
CA VAL A 609 -59.66 -10.23 23.46
C VAL A 609 -59.27 -11.22 22.37
N THR A 610 -60.25 -11.99 21.88
CA THR A 610 -60.07 -12.85 20.71
C THR A 610 -60.22 -12.02 19.43
N GLU A 611 -59.16 -11.98 18.63
CA GLU A 611 -59.12 -11.32 17.32
C GLU A 611 -58.90 -12.37 16.23
N CYS A 612 -59.45 -12.16 15.03
CA CYS A 612 -59.22 -13.05 13.90
C CYS A 612 -58.05 -12.55 13.06
N ARG A 613 -56.95 -13.32 13.01
CA ARG A 613 -55.68 -12.94 12.36
C ARG A 613 -55.17 -13.99 11.39
N VAL A 614 -54.47 -13.54 10.36
CA VAL A 614 -53.75 -14.44 9.43
C VAL A 614 -52.45 -14.92 10.08
N ALA A 615 -52.30 -16.23 10.20
CA ALA A 615 -51.09 -16.88 10.71
C ALA A 615 -50.23 -17.48 9.58
N GLN A 616 -50.65 -17.30 8.33
CA GLN A 616 -49.95 -17.82 7.16
C GLN A 616 -48.63 -17.07 6.92
N VAL A 617 -47.55 -17.84 6.80
CA VAL A 617 -46.21 -17.36 6.44
C VAL A 617 -45.81 -17.98 5.10
N ALA A 618 -44.99 -17.27 4.32
CA ALA A 618 -44.52 -17.75 3.03
C ALA A 618 -43.39 -18.77 3.16
N GLY A 619 -43.03 -19.38 2.04
CA GLY A 619 -41.84 -20.22 1.94
C GLY A 619 -40.57 -19.36 2.08
N PRO A 620 -39.61 -19.79 2.92
CA PRO A 620 -38.26 -19.25 2.87
C PRO A 620 -37.54 -19.63 1.57
N GLY A 621 -36.54 -18.84 1.23
CA GLY A 621 -35.55 -19.25 0.24
C GLY A 621 -34.69 -20.41 0.73
N SER A 622 -34.33 -21.30 -0.17
CA SER A 622 -33.43 -22.42 0.12
C SER A 622 -31.96 -22.10 -0.21
N GLY A 623 -31.03 -22.84 0.40
CA GLY A 623 -29.60 -22.63 0.21
C GLY A 623 -29.10 -23.09 -1.16
N GLY A 624 -28.08 -22.41 -1.69
CA GLY A 624 -27.35 -22.83 -2.89
C GLY A 624 -26.53 -24.11 -2.64
N GLY A 625 -26.35 -24.91 -3.70
CA GLY A 625 -25.51 -26.10 -3.72
C GLY A 625 -24.22 -25.91 -4.54
N TYR A 626 -23.16 -26.65 -4.19
CA TYR A 626 -21.94 -26.80 -5.00
C TYR A 626 -21.26 -28.15 -4.75
N ALA A 627 -20.44 -28.29 -3.70
CA ALA A 627 -19.81 -29.57 -3.37
C ALA A 627 -20.80 -30.55 -2.74
N LEU A 628 -21.74 -30.02 -1.96
CA LEU A 628 -22.86 -30.72 -1.34
C LEU A 628 -24.19 -30.06 -1.75
N ALA A 629 -25.30 -30.69 -1.36
CA ALA A 629 -26.61 -30.08 -1.54
C ALA A 629 -26.80 -28.90 -0.60
N GLY A 630 -27.50 -27.87 -1.08
CA GLY A 630 -27.93 -26.77 -0.22
C GLY A 630 -28.97 -27.25 0.80
N GLY A 631 -29.07 -26.52 1.90
CA GLY A 631 -30.06 -26.71 2.94
C GLY A 631 -31.46 -26.32 2.49
N THR A 632 -32.44 -27.01 3.05
CA THR A 632 -33.87 -26.77 2.81
C THR A 632 -34.34 -25.51 3.53
N GLY A 633 -35.17 -24.68 2.88
CA GLY A 633 -35.86 -23.56 3.53
C GLY A 633 -37.09 -24.04 4.31
N ILE A 634 -37.18 -23.68 5.59
CA ILE A 634 -38.18 -24.22 6.52
C ILE A 634 -39.18 -23.13 6.95
N PRO A 635 -40.42 -23.12 6.41
CA PRO A 635 -41.44 -22.20 6.86
C PRO A 635 -41.94 -22.60 8.25
N ILE A 636 -41.97 -21.65 9.19
CA ILE A 636 -42.47 -21.88 10.55
C ILE A 636 -43.51 -20.80 10.87
N SER A 637 -44.76 -21.23 11.07
CA SER A 637 -45.80 -20.36 11.61
C SER A 637 -45.84 -20.49 13.14
N PRO A 638 -45.91 -19.36 13.88
CA PRO A 638 -45.97 -19.39 15.34
C PRO A 638 -47.36 -19.78 15.88
N HIS A 639 -48.35 -20.02 15.00
CA HIS A 639 -49.71 -20.39 15.38
C HIS A 639 -50.19 -21.62 14.61
N THR A 640 -50.98 -22.46 15.28
CA THR A 640 -51.65 -23.60 14.66
C THR A 640 -52.87 -23.13 13.87
N PRO A 641 -53.15 -23.68 12.67
CA PRO A 641 -54.33 -23.34 11.91
C PRO A 641 -55.59 -23.74 12.68
N SER A 642 -56.66 -22.97 12.48
CA SER A 642 -57.95 -23.17 13.12
C SER A 642 -58.74 -24.34 12.50
N ASP A 643 -58.48 -24.63 11.22
CA ASP A 643 -58.97 -25.80 10.51
C ASP A 643 -57.83 -26.51 9.73
N PRO A 644 -56.97 -27.29 10.41
CA PRO A 644 -55.82 -27.97 9.80
C PRO A 644 -56.18 -28.96 8.68
N GLY A 645 -57.48 -29.28 8.50
CA GLY A 645 -57.96 -30.18 7.46
C GLY A 645 -58.26 -29.49 6.12
N ILE A 646 -58.30 -28.15 6.08
CA ILE A 646 -58.70 -27.37 4.90
C ILE A 646 -57.58 -26.46 4.40
N ASN A 647 -56.90 -25.70 5.28
CA ASN A 647 -55.82 -24.78 4.92
C ASN A 647 -54.61 -24.93 5.86
N SER A 648 -53.40 -24.78 5.32
CA SER A 648 -52.15 -24.81 6.10
C SER A 648 -51.66 -23.38 6.39
N ASN A 649 -51.03 -23.18 7.54
CA ASN A 649 -50.38 -21.91 7.88
C ASN A 649 -48.99 -21.76 7.24
N THR A 650 -48.46 -22.82 6.63
CA THR A 650 -47.18 -22.82 5.93
C THR A 650 -47.32 -23.53 4.59
N PRO A 651 -46.57 -23.13 3.56
CA PRO A 651 -46.38 -23.97 2.38
C PRO A 651 -45.51 -25.19 2.70
N SER A 652 -45.21 -26.01 1.68
CA SER A 652 -44.18 -27.03 1.79
C SER A 652 -42.80 -26.39 1.98
N GLU A 653 -41.89 -27.14 2.58
CA GLU A 653 -40.47 -26.79 2.65
C GLU A 653 -39.88 -26.57 1.24
N THR A 654 -38.98 -25.59 1.12
CA THR A 654 -38.34 -25.22 -0.14
C THR A 654 -37.07 -26.07 -0.32
N PRO A 655 -37.00 -27.00 -1.31
CA PRO A 655 -35.85 -27.87 -1.47
C PRO A 655 -34.57 -27.10 -1.81
N GLY A 656 -33.45 -27.46 -1.17
CA GLY A 656 -32.14 -26.87 -1.47
C GLY A 656 -31.60 -27.21 -2.86
N GLY A 657 -30.57 -26.47 -3.27
CA GLY A 657 -29.92 -26.66 -4.57
C GLY A 657 -29.26 -28.04 -4.70
N ASP A 658 -29.64 -28.79 -5.75
CA ASP A 658 -29.08 -30.13 -6.04
C ASP A 658 -27.82 -30.05 -6.95
N PRO A 659 -26.64 -30.47 -6.46
CA PRO A 659 -25.40 -30.47 -7.23
C PRO A 659 -25.23 -31.67 -8.15
N SER A 660 -26.13 -32.66 -8.15
CA SER A 660 -25.97 -33.91 -8.91
C SER A 660 -25.74 -33.67 -10.42
N ALA A 661 -26.36 -32.63 -10.97
CA ALA A 661 -26.22 -32.22 -12.37
C ALA A 661 -24.84 -31.62 -12.71
N LEU A 662 -24.03 -31.25 -11.70
CA LEU A 662 -22.67 -30.74 -11.89
C LEU A 662 -21.67 -31.83 -12.28
N GLY A 663 -22.05 -33.11 -12.10
CA GLY A 663 -21.22 -34.26 -12.46
C GLY A 663 -19.92 -34.34 -11.67
N ILE A 664 -19.89 -33.77 -10.45
CA ILE A 664 -18.73 -33.87 -9.57
C ILE A 664 -18.55 -35.33 -9.20
N GLU A 665 -17.39 -35.86 -9.53
CA GLU A 665 -17.02 -37.22 -9.19
C GLU A 665 -16.95 -37.45 -7.66
N PRO A 666 -17.17 -38.69 -7.19
CA PRO A 666 -16.93 -39.05 -5.79
C PRO A 666 -15.49 -38.72 -5.37
N PRO A 667 -15.24 -38.56 -4.05
CA PRO A 667 -13.87 -38.54 -3.52
C PRO A 667 -13.00 -39.65 -4.16
N GLY A 668 -11.78 -39.28 -4.57
CA GLY A 668 -10.77 -40.22 -5.09
C GLY A 668 -10.64 -40.23 -6.60
N SER A 669 -11.52 -39.51 -7.28
CA SER A 669 -11.43 -39.23 -8.71
C SER A 669 -11.22 -37.73 -8.92
N VAL A 670 -10.49 -37.35 -9.98
CA VAL A 670 -10.13 -35.95 -10.23
C VAL A 670 -10.32 -35.53 -11.68
N ALA A 671 -11.57 -35.18 -12.01
CA ALA A 671 -11.96 -34.59 -13.27
C ALA A 671 -12.47 -33.15 -13.07
N VAL A 672 -13.56 -32.98 -12.32
CA VAL A 672 -14.10 -31.67 -11.95
C VAL A 672 -13.32 -31.07 -10.78
N ARG A 673 -12.93 -31.90 -9.79
CA ARG A 673 -12.17 -31.49 -8.59
C ARG A 673 -10.75 -30.99 -8.91
N ALA A 674 -10.25 -31.26 -10.11
CA ALA A 674 -9.01 -30.67 -10.61
C ALA A 674 -9.11 -29.15 -10.88
N LEU A 675 -10.34 -28.60 -10.89
CA LEU A 675 -10.64 -27.18 -11.11
C LEU A 675 -9.92 -26.63 -12.36
N SER A 676 -9.94 -27.40 -13.44
CA SER A 676 -9.31 -26.99 -14.70
C SER A 676 -10.11 -25.87 -15.36
N TYR A 677 -9.51 -24.69 -15.50
CA TYR A 677 -10.15 -23.55 -16.16
C TYR A 677 -10.39 -23.82 -17.66
N THR A 678 -9.50 -24.58 -18.33
CA THR A 678 -9.62 -24.88 -19.77
C THR A 678 -10.81 -25.79 -20.08
N LEU A 679 -11.23 -26.60 -19.10
CA LEU A 679 -12.44 -27.42 -19.16
C LEU A 679 -13.67 -26.71 -18.59
N GLY A 680 -13.54 -25.45 -18.14
CA GLY A 680 -14.62 -24.69 -17.53
C GLY A 680 -15.01 -25.20 -16.13
N HIS A 681 -14.12 -25.91 -15.44
CA HIS A 681 -14.39 -26.49 -14.12
C HIS A 681 -14.13 -25.51 -12.96
N LEU A 682 -13.27 -24.49 -13.17
CA LEU A 682 -13.04 -23.39 -12.22
C LEU A 682 -14.27 -22.46 -12.22
N ARG A 683 -15.19 -22.67 -11.27
CA ARG A 683 -16.52 -22.04 -11.20
C ARG A 683 -16.83 -21.63 -9.77
N GLY A 684 -17.47 -20.49 -9.58
CA GLY A 684 -17.96 -20.07 -8.25
C GLY A 684 -19.24 -20.80 -7.85
N GLY A 685 -19.62 -20.68 -6.59
CA GLY A 685 -20.80 -21.29 -5.99
C GLY A 685 -22.12 -20.75 -6.53
N ALA A 686 -23.21 -21.47 -6.27
CA ALA A 686 -24.57 -21.04 -6.59
C ALA A 686 -25.11 -20.02 -5.57
N GLY A 687 -25.98 -19.11 -5.98
CA GLY A 687 -26.72 -18.22 -5.09
C GLY A 687 -27.89 -18.93 -4.39
N GLY A 688 -28.27 -18.41 -3.23
CA GLY A 688 -29.45 -18.82 -2.48
C GLY A 688 -30.75 -18.25 -3.05
N GLY A 689 -31.89 -18.88 -2.78
CA GLY A 689 -33.20 -18.39 -3.22
C GLY A 689 -33.71 -17.24 -2.36
N GLY A 690 -34.56 -16.38 -2.91
CA GLY A 690 -35.30 -15.36 -2.17
C GLY A 690 -36.51 -15.93 -1.43
N GLY A 691 -36.97 -15.25 -0.37
CA GLY A 691 -38.20 -15.62 0.35
C GLY A 691 -39.46 -15.17 -0.39
N GLY A 692 -40.58 -15.87 -0.21
CA GLY A 692 -41.88 -15.50 -0.77
C GLY A 692 -42.63 -14.44 0.04
N CYS A 693 -43.69 -13.87 -0.54
CA CYS A 693 -44.55 -12.90 0.14
C CYS A 693 -45.70 -13.56 0.93
N HIS A 694 -46.21 -12.91 1.97
CA HIS A 694 -47.32 -13.44 2.79
C HIS A 694 -48.17 -12.35 3.46
N LEU A 695 -49.22 -12.78 4.18
CA LEU A 695 -50.23 -11.90 4.81
C LEU A 695 -50.27 -11.93 6.34
N TYR A 696 -49.25 -12.53 6.97
CA TYR A 696 -49.11 -12.66 8.42
C TYR A 696 -49.52 -11.40 9.18
N GLY A 697 -50.38 -11.54 10.20
CA GLY A 697 -50.82 -10.43 11.04
C GLY A 697 -52.04 -9.65 10.53
N SER A 698 -52.45 -9.81 9.26
CA SER A 698 -53.71 -9.25 8.72
C SER A 698 -54.93 -9.64 9.56
N LYS A 699 -55.93 -8.76 9.69
CA LYS A 699 -57.13 -9.00 10.53
C LYS A 699 -58.43 -9.06 9.74
N SER A 700 -59.39 -9.80 10.25
CA SER A 700 -60.80 -9.70 9.87
C SER A 700 -61.66 -9.20 11.04
N GLY A 701 -62.82 -8.60 10.74
CA GLY A 701 -63.78 -8.11 11.73
C GLY A 701 -64.50 -9.19 12.56
N GLY A 702 -64.09 -10.46 12.45
CA GLY A 702 -64.59 -11.57 13.27
C GLY A 702 -64.03 -11.54 14.70
N SER A 703 -64.67 -12.25 15.62
CA SER A 703 -64.25 -12.32 17.04
C SER A 703 -64.33 -13.73 17.65
N SER A 704 -64.63 -14.74 16.84
CA SER A 704 -64.78 -16.14 17.23
C SER A 704 -64.44 -17.06 16.06
N PRO A 705 -64.07 -18.34 16.30
CA PRO A 705 -63.71 -19.29 15.23
C PRO A 705 -64.76 -19.36 14.10
N GLU A 706 -66.04 -19.28 14.45
CA GLU A 706 -67.18 -19.36 13.52
C GLU A 706 -67.39 -18.06 12.72
N THR A 707 -66.78 -16.96 13.16
CA THR A 707 -66.94 -15.61 12.59
C THR A 707 -65.65 -15.06 11.98
N CYS A 708 -64.50 -15.76 12.09
CA CYS A 708 -63.24 -15.28 11.52
C CYS A 708 -63.26 -15.21 10.00
N ALA A 709 -64.07 -16.05 9.37
CA ALA A 709 -64.39 -15.99 7.95
C ALA A 709 -65.64 -15.12 7.68
N THR A 710 -65.98 -14.15 8.54
CA THR A 710 -67.09 -13.21 8.35
C THR A 710 -66.66 -11.80 8.76
N GLY A 711 -67.10 -10.77 8.02
CA GLY A 711 -66.73 -9.36 8.30
C GLY A 711 -65.89 -8.75 7.19
N ASN A 712 -65.22 -7.63 7.49
CA ASN A 712 -64.30 -6.96 6.56
C ASN A 712 -62.84 -7.19 6.99
N ILE A 713 -61.91 -7.27 6.04
CA ILE A 713 -60.46 -7.22 6.30
C ILE A 713 -60.11 -5.80 6.75
N TYR A 714 -59.57 -5.68 7.97
CA TYR A 714 -59.04 -4.41 8.50
C TYR A 714 -58.25 -4.64 9.81
N PRO A 715 -56.95 -4.29 9.87
CA PRO A 715 -56.07 -3.87 8.77
C PRO A 715 -55.61 -5.03 7.89
N TYR A 716 -55.19 -4.70 6.66
CA TYR A 716 -54.52 -5.60 5.72
C TYR A 716 -53.00 -5.32 5.74
N PHE A 717 -52.23 -6.38 5.95
CA PHE A 717 -50.77 -6.37 5.88
C PHE A 717 -50.33 -7.44 4.88
N ASP A 718 -49.56 -7.03 3.88
CA ASP A 718 -48.82 -7.90 2.99
C ASP A 718 -47.34 -7.59 3.11
N HIS A 719 -46.56 -8.66 3.26
CA HIS A 719 -45.14 -8.62 3.53
C HIS A 719 -44.39 -9.17 2.34
N SER A 720 -43.48 -8.37 1.77
CA SER A 720 -42.50 -8.85 0.80
C SER A 720 -41.45 -9.75 1.46
N GLY A 721 -40.83 -10.63 0.66
CA GLY A 721 -39.77 -11.53 1.10
C GLY A 721 -38.38 -10.89 1.02
N ALA A 722 -37.42 -11.45 1.75
CA ALA A 722 -36.01 -11.04 1.71
C ALA A 722 -35.25 -11.71 0.54
N GLY A 723 -34.14 -11.11 0.12
CA GLY A 723 -33.27 -11.66 -0.93
C GLY A 723 -32.40 -12.83 -0.45
N GLY A 724 -31.99 -13.71 -1.35
CA GLY A 724 -31.03 -14.78 -1.09
C GLY A 724 -29.57 -14.30 -1.18
N GLY A 725 -28.65 -14.99 -0.51
CA GLY A 725 -27.22 -14.69 -0.52
C GLY A 725 -26.55 -15.04 -1.85
N GLY A 726 -25.51 -14.29 -2.21
CA GLY A 726 -24.72 -14.53 -3.42
C GLY A 726 -23.76 -15.71 -3.26
N GLY A 727 -23.56 -16.49 -4.33
CA GLY A 727 -22.58 -17.56 -4.35
C GLY A 727 -21.15 -17.03 -4.37
N GLY A 728 -20.26 -17.69 -3.62
CA GLY A 728 -18.83 -17.38 -3.55
C GLY A 728 -18.13 -17.52 -4.89
N GLY A 729 -17.09 -16.74 -5.12
CA GLY A 729 -16.34 -16.74 -6.38
C GLY A 729 -15.31 -17.86 -6.49
N ALA A 730 -14.75 -18.02 -7.69
CA ALA A 730 -13.65 -18.95 -7.91
C ALA A 730 -12.33 -18.24 -8.14
N ILE A 731 -11.24 -18.75 -7.56
CA ILE A 731 -9.90 -18.20 -7.73
C ILE A 731 -8.88 -19.30 -7.98
N GLN A 732 -7.96 -19.02 -8.90
CA GLN A 732 -6.73 -19.79 -9.09
C GLN A 732 -5.54 -18.90 -8.72
N LEU A 733 -4.70 -19.38 -7.82
CA LEU A 733 -3.38 -18.84 -7.51
C LEU A 733 -2.33 -19.83 -8.01
N THR A 734 -1.41 -19.36 -8.85
CA THR A 734 -0.35 -20.20 -9.42
C THR A 734 0.97 -19.46 -9.29
N SER A 735 1.98 -20.09 -8.69
CA SER A 735 3.33 -19.53 -8.60
C SER A 735 4.34 -20.46 -9.25
N GLY A 736 5.30 -19.90 -10.00
CA GLY A 736 6.45 -20.64 -10.52
C GLY A 736 7.35 -21.22 -9.43
N LYS A 737 7.36 -20.58 -8.24
CA LYS A 737 8.26 -20.87 -7.14
C LYS A 737 7.54 -21.32 -5.88
N ARG A 738 6.81 -20.42 -5.22
CA ARG A 738 6.22 -20.66 -3.89
C ARG A 738 4.93 -19.88 -3.72
N ILE A 739 3.93 -20.55 -3.16
CA ILE A 739 2.77 -19.91 -2.54
C ILE A 739 2.93 -20.00 -1.02
N SER A 740 2.85 -18.86 -0.34
CA SER A 740 2.81 -18.76 1.13
C SER A 740 1.52 -18.07 1.56
N VAL A 741 0.68 -18.76 2.35
CA VAL A 741 -0.59 -18.21 2.86
C VAL A 741 -0.55 -18.18 4.38
N THR A 742 -0.30 -17.00 4.95
CA THR A 742 -0.38 -16.74 6.40
C THR A 742 -1.62 -15.93 6.78
N GLY A 743 -2.22 -15.24 5.80
CA GLY A 743 -3.49 -14.51 5.87
C GLY A 743 -4.68 -15.36 5.46
N ILE A 744 -5.63 -14.82 4.70
CA ILE A 744 -6.87 -15.52 4.31
C ILE A 744 -7.13 -15.40 2.80
N VAL A 745 -7.51 -16.49 2.15
CA VAL A 745 -8.16 -16.47 0.83
C VAL A 745 -9.62 -16.85 1.03
N ASN A 746 -10.52 -15.88 0.84
CA ASN A 746 -11.94 -16.02 1.15
C ASN A 746 -12.78 -16.11 -0.13
N ALA A 747 -13.34 -17.29 -0.35
CA ALA A 747 -14.31 -17.62 -1.40
C ALA A 747 -15.65 -18.05 -0.79
N GLY A 748 -16.00 -17.57 0.40
CA GLY A 748 -17.26 -17.87 1.06
C GLY A 748 -18.48 -17.40 0.26
N GLY A 749 -19.62 -18.05 0.47
CA GLY A 749 -20.91 -17.56 0.00
C GLY A 749 -21.52 -16.57 0.99
N GLY A 750 -22.35 -15.66 0.48
CA GLY A 750 -23.02 -14.65 1.28
C GLY A 750 -24.24 -15.20 2.01
N ASP A 751 -24.59 -14.58 3.14
CA ASP A 751 -25.77 -14.97 3.92
C ASP A 751 -27.08 -14.53 3.25
N GLY A 752 -28.15 -15.28 3.54
CA GLY A 752 -29.51 -14.93 3.14
C GLY A 752 -30.06 -13.74 3.93
N GLY A 753 -30.87 -12.93 3.26
CA GLY A 753 -31.50 -11.76 3.87
C GLY A 753 -32.46 -12.20 4.96
N SER A 754 -32.34 -11.55 6.11
CA SER A 754 -33.22 -11.80 7.26
C SER A 754 -34.29 -10.74 7.37
N SER A 755 -35.36 -11.00 8.12
CA SER A 755 -36.27 -9.92 8.52
C SER A 755 -35.55 -8.94 9.45
N THR A 756 -36.13 -7.77 9.74
CA THR A 756 -35.51 -6.79 10.66
C THR A 756 -36.01 -6.91 12.11
N GLY A 757 -37.01 -7.77 12.33
CA GLY A 757 -37.78 -7.90 13.57
C GLY A 757 -38.27 -9.33 13.78
N PHE A 758 -37.45 -10.13 14.45
CA PHE A 758 -37.62 -11.59 14.55
C PHE A 758 -38.50 -12.06 15.71
N THR A 759 -38.74 -11.17 16.70
CA THR A 759 -39.25 -11.56 18.02
C THR A 759 -40.65 -11.04 18.34
N ASN A 760 -41.31 -10.34 17.42
CA ASN A 760 -42.59 -9.72 17.74
C ASN A 760 -43.75 -10.73 17.67
N PRO A 761 -44.50 -10.92 18.78
CA PRO A 761 -45.70 -11.72 18.74
C PRO A 761 -46.75 -11.03 17.86
N ILE A 762 -47.54 -11.79 17.12
CA ILE A 762 -48.63 -11.34 16.22
C ILE A 762 -49.55 -10.27 16.83
N ASN A 763 -49.59 -10.21 18.16
CA ASN A 763 -50.42 -9.34 18.98
C ASN A 763 -49.92 -7.89 19.02
N GLN A 764 -48.65 -7.61 18.67
CA GLN A 764 -48.12 -6.25 18.62
C GLN A 764 -48.50 -5.51 17.33
N CYS A 765 -49.15 -6.18 16.38
CA CYS A 765 -49.77 -5.54 15.22
C CYS A 765 -51.11 -4.87 15.61
N THR A 766 -51.07 -3.57 15.96
CA THR A 766 -52.24 -2.75 16.33
C THR A 766 -52.62 -1.74 15.23
N GLU A 767 -53.76 -1.04 15.41
CA GLU A 767 -54.38 -0.18 14.39
C GLU A 767 -53.46 0.96 13.87
N ILE A 768 -53.76 1.43 12.66
CA ILE A 768 -53.01 2.35 11.79
C ILE A 768 -52.70 3.74 12.42
N ASN A 769 -53.13 4.02 13.66
CA ASN A 769 -53.06 5.34 14.31
C ASN A 769 -52.17 5.42 15.57
N GLU A 770 -51.57 4.31 16.02
CA GLU A 770 -50.60 4.32 17.13
C GLU A 770 -49.36 3.54 16.71
N ASN A 771 -48.22 4.23 16.57
CA ASN A 771 -46.93 3.69 16.10
C ASN A 771 -46.54 2.35 16.76
N TYR A 772 -46.80 1.23 16.07
CA TYR A 772 -46.15 -0.06 16.31
C TYR A 772 -45.85 -0.77 14.97
N ASN A 773 -44.60 -1.23 14.84
CA ASN A 773 -43.97 -1.81 13.66
C ASN A 773 -44.50 -3.24 13.38
N CYS A 774 -45.47 -3.40 12.48
CA CYS A 774 -45.56 -4.64 11.71
C CYS A 774 -44.49 -4.69 10.61
N GLU A 775 -43.56 -3.73 10.58
CA GLU A 775 -42.62 -3.34 9.50
C GLU A 775 -41.59 -4.41 9.08
N GLU A 776 -41.56 -5.56 9.77
CA GLU A 776 -40.33 -6.35 9.91
C GLU A 776 -40.52 -7.88 9.80
N PHE A 777 -41.55 -8.35 9.10
CA PHE A 777 -41.95 -9.78 9.03
C PHE A 777 -41.60 -10.51 7.72
N ALA A 778 -40.59 -10.06 6.97
CA ALA A 778 -40.18 -10.73 5.74
C ALA A 778 -39.94 -12.25 5.92
N SER A 779 -40.35 -13.05 4.93
CA SER A 779 -39.85 -14.42 4.81
C SER A 779 -38.35 -14.37 4.48
N PRO A 780 -37.50 -15.20 5.11
CA PRO A 780 -36.06 -15.09 4.93
C PRO A 780 -35.59 -15.69 3.60
N GLY A 781 -34.46 -15.20 3.10
CA GLY A 781 -33.75 -15.78 1.96
C GLY A 781 -32.80 -16.92 2.38
N GLY A 782 -32.42 -17.77 1.44
CA GLY A 782 -31.41 -18.81 1.65
C GLY A 782 -29.99 -18.29 1.45
N GLY A 783 -29.00 -18.97 2.02
CA GLY A 783 -27.58 -18.63 1.86
C GLY A 783 -27.03 -18.98 0.47
N GLY A 784 -25.99 -18.29 0.03
CA GLY A 784 -25.22 -18.62 -1.17
C GLY A 784 -24.13 -19.65 -0.88
N ALA A 785 -23.88 -20.58 -1.82
CA ALA A 785 -22.86 -21.61 -1.67
C ALA A 785 -21.45 -21.03 -1.72
N GLY A 786 -20.51 -21.69 -1.04
CA GLY A 786 -19.09 -21.37 -1.15
C GLY A 786 -18.55 -21.55 -2.57
N GLY A 787 -17.42 -20.92 -2.86
CA GLY A 787 -16.78 -20.86 -4.18
C GLY A 787 -15.70 -21.90 -4.43
N ALA A 788 -14.69 -21.59 -5.23
CA ALA A 788 -13.61 -22.53 -5.52
C ALA A 788 -12.23 -21.91 -5.33
N ILE A 789 -11.31 -22.61 -4.68
CA ILE A 789 -9.92 -22.17 -4.51
C ILE A 789 -8.97 -23.20 -5.11
N LYS A 790 -8.10 -22.76 -6.02
CA LYS A 790 -7.02 -23.59 -6.56
C LYS A 790 -5.66 -22.97 -6.27
N LEU A 791 -4.77 -23.73 -5.63
CA LEU A 791 -3.36 -23.36 -5.39
C LEU A 791 -2.45 -24.29 -6.20
N GLN A 792 -1.48 -23.73 -6.93
CA GLN A 792 -0.48 -24.49 -7.69
C GLN A 792 0.90 -23.84 -7.58
N ALA A 793 1.88 -24.51 -6.98
CA ALA A 793 3.26 -24.01 -6.91
C ALA A 793 4.27 -25.13 -6.66
N LEU A 794 5.58 -24.89 -6.79
CA LEU A 794 6.56 -25.94 -6.48
C LEU A 794 6.46 -26.28 -5.00
N VAL A 795 6.31 -25.25 -4.19
CA VAL A 795 6.07 -25.31 -2.75
C VAL A 795 4.78 -24.55 -2.43
N VAL A 796 3.87 -25.18 -1.70
CA VAL A 796 2.67 -24.54 -1.14
C VAL A 796 2.76 -24.63 0.37
N ASP A 797 2.95 -23.49 1.02
CA ASP A 797 2.99 -23.35 2.47
C ASP A 797 1.73 -22.60 2.93
N VAL A 798 0.89 -23.28 3.71
CA VAL A 798 -0.27 -22.65 4.36
C VAL A 798 -0.03 -22.69 5.87
N ALA A 799 -0.21 -21.56 6.55
CA ALA A 799 -0.03 -21.48 7.98
C ALA A 799 -0.93 -22.49 8.70
N SER A 800 -0.41 -23.13 9.75
CA SER A 800 -1.10 -24.17 10.51
C SER A 800 -2.16 -23.61 11.49
N LEU A 801 -3.05 -22.78 10.96
CA LEU A 801 -4.20 -22.20 11.66
C LEU A 801 -5.47 -22.51 10.83
N PRO A 802 -6.62 -22.78 11.47
CA PRO A 802 -7.89 -22.96 10.77
C PRO A 802 -8.30 -21.74 9.94
N GLY A 803 -9.05 -21.98 8.87
CA GLY A 803 -9.69 -20.94 8.07
C GLY A 803 -8.76 -20.06 7.21
N ARG A 804 -7.60 -20.57 6.80
CA ARG A 804 -6.72 -19.86 5.87
C ARG A 804 -7.29 -19.83 4.46
N LEU A 805 -8.01 -20.88 4.08
CA LEU A 805 -8.75 -20.98 2.84
C LEU A 805 -10.23 -21.15 3.18
N SER A 806 -11.06 -20.15 2.90
CA SER A 806 -12.50 -20.26 3.17
C SER A 806 -13.28 -20.54 1.91
N VAL A 807 -14.04 -21.63 1.92
CA VAL A 807 -15.05 -21.97 0.91
C VAL A 807 -16.39 -22.29 1.59
N SER A 808 -16.66 -21.68 2.75
CA SER A 808 -17.90 -21.92 3.49
C SER A 808 -19.12 -21.44 2.70
N GLY A 809 -20.24 -22.15 2.85
CA GLY A 809 -21.54 -21.62 2.44
C GLY A 809 -22.00 -20.52 3.40
N GLY A 810 -22.81 -19.59 2.90
CA GLY A 810 -23.49 -18.61 3.73
C GLY A 810 -24.66 -19.24 4.49
N SER A 811 -25.00 -18.64 5.63
CA SER A 811 -26.14 -19.05 6.45
C SER A 811 -27.45 -18.59 5.83
N GLY A 812 -28.52 -19.34 6.06
CA GLY A 812 -29.88 -18.89 5.75
C GLY A 812 -30.32 -17.73 6.65
N GLY A 813 -31.19 -16.87 6.13
CA GLY A 813 -31.75 -15.77 6.91
C GLY A 813 -32.74 -16.25 7.97
N LEU A 814 -33.04 -15.38 8.93
CA LEU A 814 -34.09 -15.60 9.94
C LEU A 814 -35.30 -14.73 9.62
N GLY A 815 -36.51 -15.30 9.69
CA GLY A 815 -37.74 -14.55 9.42
C GLY A 815 -38.86 -14.82 10.41
N VAL A 816 -40.06 -14.35 10.05
CA VAL A 816 -41.24 -14.40 10.91
C VAL A 816 -41.55 -15.82 11.42
N GLY A 817 -41.99 -15.92 12.67
CA GLY A 817 -42.34 -17.19 13.30
C GLY A 817 -41.17 -18.12 13.62
N GLY A 818 -39.93 -17.66 13.40
CA GLY A 818 -38.73 -18.49 13.45
C GLY A 818 -38.46 -19.24 12.14
N SER A 819 -39.11 -18.85 11.03
CA SER A 819 -38.82 -19.42 9.71
C SER A 819 -37.33 -19.29 9.38
N LEU A 820 -36.77 -20.33 8.79
CA LEU A 820 -35.34 -20.43 8.49
C LEU A 820 -35.11 -20.50 6.99
N GLY A 821 -34.28 -19.62 6.47
CA GLY A 821 -33.66 -19.80 5.16
C GLY A 821 -32.78 -21.05 5.18
N GLY A 822 -32.63 -21.70 4.03
CA GLY A 822 -31.72 -22.84 3.93
C GLY A 822 -30.25 -22.38 3.96
N ASP A 823 -29.43 -23.00 4.80
CA ASP A 823 -27.97 -22.83 4.79
C ASP A 823 -27.37 -23.36 3.49
N ALA A 824 -26.33 -22.73 2.97
CA ALA A 824 -25.74 -23.15 1.72
C ALA A 824 -24.66 -24.21 1.90
N SER A 825 -24.41 -24.98 0.85
CA SER A 825 -23.29 -25.92 0.87
C SER A 825 -21.94 -25.19 0.74
N PRO A 826 -20.85 -25.77 1.26
CA PRO A 826 -19.51 -25.29 0.97
C PRO A 826 -19.06 -25.61 -0.47
N GLY A 827 -17.94 -25.00 -0.84
CA GLY A 827 -17.35 -25.03 -2.17
C GLY A 827 -16.29 -26.10 -2.40
N LEU A 828 -15.29 -25.85 -3.27
CA LEU A 828 -14.22 -26.81 -3.60
C LEU A 828 -12.82 -26.21 -3.42
N VAL A 829 -11.87 -27.02 -2.93
CA VAL A 829 -10.46 -26.65 -2.81
C VAL A 829 -9.57 -27.66 -3.54
N ARG A 830 -8.60 -27.13 -4.29
CA ARG A 830 -7.56 -27.92 -4.97
C ARG A 830 -6.18 -27.38 -4.59
N ILE A 831 -5.31 -28.25 -4.08
CA ILE A 831 -3.92 -27.91 -3.79
C ILE A 831 -3.00 -28.81 -4.63
N GLU A 832 -2.09 -28.21 -5.40
CA GLU A 832 -1.11 -28.95 -6.19
C GLU A 832 0.30 -28.44 -5.95
N PHE A 833 1.23 -29.37 -5.68
CA PHE A 833 2.63 -29.05 -5.44
C PHE A 833 3.61 -30.09 -5.98
N PHE A 834 4.89 -29.74 -6.06
CA PHE A 834 5.90 -30.65 -6.58
C PHE A 834 6.07 -31.87 -5.67
N GLY A 835 5.96 -33.07 -6.23
CA GLY A 835 5.99 -34.31 -5.46
C GLY A 835 4.70 -34.61 -4.68
N GLY A 836 3.59 -33.91 -4.98
CA GLY A 836 2.27 -34.23 -4.44
C GLY A 836 1.78 -35.64 -4.79
N PRO A 837 0.69 -36.10 -4.14
CA PRO A 837 0.23 -37.48 -4.24
C PRO A 837 -0.26 -37.84 -5.65
N SER A 838 -0.14 -39.13 -5.97
CA SER A 838 -0.69 -39.69 -7.20
C SER A 838 -2.22 -39.62 -7.18
N ALA A 839 -2.87 -39.68 -8.34
CA ALA A 839 -4.33 -39.66 -8.44
C ALA A 839 -5.04 -40.72 -7.57
N ALA A 840 -4.39 -41.86 -7.29
CA ALA A 840 -4.97 -42.94 -6.50
C ALA A 840 -4.89 -42.69 -4.97
N ASP A 841 -4.01 -41.79 -4.52
CA ASP A 841 -3.71 -41.58 -3.10
C ASP A 841 -4.19 -40.21 -2.59
N GLN A 842 -4.89 -39.42 -3.42
CA GLN A 842 -5.23 -38.02 -3.11
C GLN A 842 -6.18 -37.90 -1.91
N ASP A 843 -7.10 -38.85 -1.74
CA ASP A 843 -8.09 -38.85 -0.66
C ASP A 843 -7.47 -39.15 0.70
N ASP A 844 -6.51 -40.08 0.75
CA ASP A 844 -5.81 -40.46 1.97
C ASP A 844 -5.06 -39.27 2.58
N HIS A 845 -4.73 -38.28 1.75
CA HIS A 845 -4.07 -37.05 2.15
C HIS A 845 -5.01 -35.87 2.39
N ALA A 846 -6.30 -35.92 2.02
CA ALA A 846 -7.20 -34.78 2.22
C ALA A 846 -7.30 -34.39 3.71
N GLY A 847 -7.28 -35.37 4.61
CA GLY A 847 -7.28 -35.13 6.07
C GLY A 847 -6.05 -34.38 6.59
N ASP A 848 -4.90 -34.46 5.90
CA ASP A 848 -3.66 -33.78 6.32
C ASP A 848 -3.74 -32.25 6.11
N TYR A 849 -4.54 -31.81 5.13
CA TYR A 849 -4.66 -30.40 4.72
C TYR A 849 -6.00 -29.77 5.12
N ALA A 850 -7.00 -30.58 5.49
CA ALA A 850 -8.30 -30.12 5.96
C ALA A 850 -8.24 -29.09 7.11
N PRO A 851 -7.30 -29.17 8.08
CA PRO A 851 -7.21 -28.19 9.16
C PRO A 851 -6.95 -26.74 8.75
N TRP A 852 -6.64 -26.48 7.48
CA TRP A 852 -6.38 -25.13 6.96
C TRP A 852 -7.59 -24.51 6.25
N ILE A 853 -8.68 -25.28 6.09
CA ILE A 853 -9.79 -24.96 5.19
C ILE A 853 -11.08 -24.83 5.98
N ASP A 854 -11.81 -23.72 5.84
CA ASP A 854 -13.17 -23.63 6.38
C ASP A 854 -14.18 -24.38 5.49
N PRO A 855 -15.13 -25.13 6.07
CA PRO A 855 -15.63 -25.04 7.46
C PRO A 855 -15.05 -26.09 8.43
N TYR A 856 -13.75 -26.39 8.41
CA TYR A 856 -13.13 -27.30 9.38
C TYR A 856 -13.29 -26.82 10.82
N ASP A 857 -13.87 -27.66 11.66
CA ASP A 857 -14.04 -27.41 13.09
C ASP A 857 -13.29 -28.48 13.90
N PRO A 858 -12.15 -28.17 14.55
CA PRO A 858 -11.38 -29.15 15.32
C PRO A 858 -12.13 -29.75 16.52
N GLU A 859 -13.24 -29.16 16.95
CA GLU A 859 -14.06 -29.63 18.06
C GLU A 859 -15.19 -30.60 17.62
N ASP A 860 -15.46 -30.71 16.32
CA ASP A 860 -16.47 -31.59 15.76
C ASP A 860 -16.02 -33.06 15.81
N ALA A 861 -16.45 -33.78 16.85
CA ALA A 861 -16.13 -35.20 17.04
C ALA A 861 -17.11 -36.15 16.34
N ASP A 862 -18.06 -35.65 15.54
CA ASP A 862 -19.11 -36.48 14.94
C ASP A 862 -18.57 -37.34 13.78
N PRO A 863 -18.74 -38.67 13.79
CA PRO A 863 -18.46 -39.52 12.63
C PRO A 863 -19.41 -39.15 11.49
N GLY A 864 -18.92 -38.38 10.52
CA GLY A 864 -19.71 -37.78 9.43
C GLY A 864 -19.78 -36.25 9.47
N GLY A 865 -19.17 -35.61 10.48
CA GLY A 865 -18.85 -34.19 10.50
C GLY A 865 -17.66 -33.85 9.59
N PHE A 866 -17.29 -32.58 9.49
CA PHE A 866 -16.24 -32.15 8.54
C PHE A 866 -14.86 -32.74 8.85
N ASN A 867 -14.62 -33.11 10.12
CA ASN A 867 -13.42 -33.80 10.59
C ASN A 867 -13.29 -35.25 10.10
N ASP A 868 -14.32 -35.80 9.47
CA ASP A 868 -14.23 -37.09 8.78
C ASP A 868 -13.45 -36.92 7.47
N PRO A 869 -12.36 -37.69 7.24
CA PRO A 869 -11.57 -37.62 6.02
C PRO A 869 -12.38 -37.76 4.73
N PHE A 870 -13.47 -38.54 4.74
CA PHE A 870 -14.35 -38.72 3.59
C PHE A 870 -15.20 -37.48 3.29
N VAL A 871 -15.60 -36.73 4.33
CA VAL A 871 -16.36 -35.48 4.19
C VAL A 871 -15.43 -34.33 3.79
N SER A 872 -14.24 -34.26 4.38
CA SER A 872 -13.16 -33.38 3.93
C SER A 872 -12.82 -33.62 2.45
N ALA A 873 -12.73 -34.87 2.01
CA ALA A 873 -12.47 -35.22 0.60
C ALA A 873 -13.65 -34.89 -0.35
N ALA A 874 -14.84 -34.57 0.18
CA ALA A 874 -15.94 -34.05 -0.62
C ALA A 874 -15.71 -32.60 -1.07
N ILE A 875 -14.80 -31.87 -0.42
CA ILE A 875 -14.46 -30.46 -0.68
C ILE A 875 -13.05 -30.31 -1.21
N LEU A 876 -12.10 -31.01 -0.59
CA LEU A 876 -10.67 -30.89 -0.84
C LEU A 876 -10.17 -32.03 -1.73
N SER A 877 -9.31 -31.68 -2.69
CA SER A 877 -8.43 -32.64 -3.35
C SER A 877 -7.01 -32.11 -3.44
N VAL A 878 -6.02 -33.00 -3.34
CA VAL A 878 -4.58 -32.66 -3.35
C VAL A 878 -3.90 -33.44 -4.46
N GLY A 879 -2.94 -32.86 -5.19
CA GLY A 879 -2.23 -33.60 -6.22
C GLY A 879 -0.86 -33.07 -6.59
N ALA A 880 -0.22 -33.73 -7.55
CA ALA A 880 1.09 -33.34 -8.05
C ALA A 880 0.99 -32.19 -9.07
N TRP A 881 1.78 -31.14 -8.86
CA TRP A 881 2.06 -30.11 -9.85
C TRP A 881 3.42 -30.36 -10.51
N GLY A 882 3.49 -30.21 -11.83
CA GLY A 882 4.74 -30.29 -12.58
C GLY A 882 5.44 -31.66 -12.57
N ALA A 883 4.74 -32.75 -12.26
CA ALA A 883 5.32 -34.09 -12.35
C ALA A 883 5.80 -34.36 -13.78
N PHE A 884 7.06 -34.80 -13.94
CA PHE A 884 7.61 -35.29 -15.19
C PHE A 884 7.52 -36.82 -15.20
N ALA A 885 6.79 -37.40 -16.15
CA ALA A 885 6.86 -38.83 -16.43
C ALA A 885 7.73 -39.00 -17.67
N ASN A 886 8.82 -39.77 -17.55
CA ASN A 886 9.72 -40.08 -18.65
C ASN A 886 10.27 -38.83 -19.39
N GLY A 887 10.57 -37.76 -18.67
CA GLY A 887 11.11 -36.52 -19.25
C GLY A 887 10.10 -35.65 -20.00
N ALA A 888 8.80 -35.95 -19.92
CA ALA A 888 7.71 -35.11 -20.42
C ALA A 888 6.81 -34.65 -19.25
N PRO A 889 6.34 -33.38 -19.25
CA PRO A 889 5.36 -32.93 -18.27
C PRO A 889 4.11 -33.81 -18.32
N VAL A 890 3.64 -34.31 -17.16
CA VAL A 890 2.43 -35.14 -17.02
C VAL A 890 1.15 -34.30 -17.19
N VAL A 891 1.26 -32.97 -17.14
CA VAL A 891 0.15 -32.04 -17.29
C VAL A 891 0.47 -31.10 -18.45
N GLU A 892 -0.38 -31.07 -19.48
CA GLU A 892 -0.30 -30.05 -20.53
C GLU A 892 -0.49 -28.67 -19.89
N ARG A 893 0.60 -27.88 -19.87
CA ARG A 893 0.57 -26.50 -19.39
C ARG A 893 0.11 -25.61 -20.53
N PHE A 894 -1.04 -24.98 -20.37
CA PHE A 894 -1.55 -23.98 -21.31
C PHE A 894 -1.07 -22.58 -20.90
N ARG A 895 -0.94 -21.68 -21.87
CA ARG A 895 -0.77 -20.25 -21.57
C ARG A 895 -1.95 -19.79 -20.70
N PRO A 896 -1.72 -19.02 -19.62
CA PRO A 896 -0.43 -18.41 -19.23
C PRO A 896 0.48 -19.27 -18.35
N ALA A 897 -0.01 -20.36 -17.77
CA ALA A 897 0.74 -21.21 -16.83
C ALA A 897 2.02 -21.86 -17.42
N SER A 898 2.14 -21.90 -18.75
CA SER A 898 3.32 -22.42 -19.46
C SER A 898 4.51 -21.48 -19.51
N PHE A 899 4.34 -20.20 -19.14
CA PHE A 899 5.44 -19.25 -19.07
C PHE A 899 6.22 -19.42 -17.75
N SER A 900 7.53 -19.23 -17.82
CA SER A 900 8.41 -19.03 -16.66
C SER A 900 9.45 -17.98 -17.05
N ALA A 901 10.03 -17.27 -16.09
CA ALA A 901 11.09 -16.32 -16.41
C ALA A 901 12.15 -16.25 -15.29
N GLY A 902 13.38 -15.93 -15.66
CA GLY A 902 14.43 -15.51 -14.73
C GLY A 902 14.61 -14.00 -14.85
N ALA A 903 14.65 -13.30 -13.72
CA ALA A 903 14.96 -11.88 -13.63
C ALA A 903 16.28 -11.71 -12.89
N SER A 904 17.10 -10.77 -13.37
CA SER A 904 18.29 -10.37 -12.64
C SER A 904 17.94 -9.38 -11.54
N CYS A 905 18.76 -9.32 -10.51
CA CYS A 905 18.85 -8.11 -9.68
C CYS A 905 19.23 -6.92 -10.56
N TRP A 906 19.05 -5.71 -10.03
CA TRP A 906 19.63 -4.54 -10.67
C TRP A 906 21.14 -4.64 -10.72
N MET A 907 21.73 -4.02 -11.73
CA MET A 907 23.16 -3.97 -11.90
C MET A 907 23.57 -2.53 -12.14
N GLN A 908 24.55 -2.07 -11.37
CA GLN A 908 25.12 -0.74 -11.44
C GLN A 908 26.64 -0.90 -11.38
N PRO A 909 27.39 -0.45 -12.42
CA PRO A 909 28.84 -0.40 -12.35
C PRO A 909 29.34 0.43 -11.16
N GLN A 910 30.57 0.17 -10.71
CA GLN A 910 31.23 1.04 -9.73
C GLN A 910 31.85 2.26 -10.42
N GLY A 911 31.97 3.37 -9.69
CA GLY A 911 32.56 4.62 -10.17
C GLY A 911 31.60 5.81 -10.14
N SER A 912 32.17 7.01 -10.14
CA SER A 912 31.45 8.29 -10.15
C SER A 912 30.98 8.70 -11.55
N PHE A 913 30.24 7.85 -12.26
CA PHE A 913 29.61 8.19 -13.55
C PHE A 913 28.20 8.75 -13.35
N PHE A 914 27.65 9.42 -14.36
CA PHE A 914 26.31 10.00 -14.31
C PHE A 914 25.26 9.06 -14.93
N GLU A 915 25.57 8.42 -16.05
CA GLU A 915 24.65 7.60 -16.83
C GLU A 915 25.36 6.41 -17.48
N LEU A 916 24.59 5.42 -17.91
CA LEU A 916 25.06 4.32 -18.74
C LEU A 916 24.65 4.56 -20.19
N SER A 917 25.64 4.49 -21.10
CA SER A 917 25.39 4.35 -22.52
C SER A 917 25.46 2.88 -22.90
N PHE A 918 24.43 2.38 -23.56
CA PHE A 918 24.33 0.99 -23.99
C PHE A 918 24.77 0.83 -25.44
N ASN A 919 25.65 -0.12 -25.70
CA ASN A 919 26.19 -0.32 -27.04
C ASN A 919 25.10 -0.87 -27.99
N GLY A 920 25.06 -0.33 -29.20
CA GLY A 920 24.27 -0.87 -30.30
C GLY A 920 24.94 -2.06 -31.00
N ASP A 921 24.21 -2.68 -31.92
CA ASP A 921 24.78 -3.63 -32.87
C ASP A 921 25.75 -2.90 -33.81
N ASP A 922 27.00 -3.33 -33.89
CA ASP A 922 27.94 -2.86 -34.92
C ASP A 922 27.51 -3.40 -36.29
N PRO A 923 27.01 -2.55 -37.21
CA PRO A 923 26.57 -3.00 -38.53
C PRO A 923 27.72 -3.53 -39.39
N ALA A 924 28.98 -3.18 -39.08
CA ALA A 924 30.17 -3.65 -39.80
C ALA A 924 30.62 -5.05 -39.37
N ALA A 925 30.26 -5.47 -38.15
CA ALA A 925 30.60 -6.78 -37.58
C ALA A 925 29.36 -7.67 -37.30
N ALA A 926 28.16 -7.22 -37.72
CA ALA A 926 26.90 -7.91 -37.48
C ALA A 926 26.83 -9.37 -38.03
N ASP A 927 27.66 -9.74 -39.00
CA ASP A 927 27.71 -11.08 -39.59
C ASP A 927 28.93 -11.92 -39.13
N ASP A 928 29.79 -11.38 -38.23
CA ASP A 928 31.00 -12.02 -37.74
C ASP A 928 30.81 -12.63 -36.34
N PRO A 929 30.67 -13.96 -36.25
CA PRO A 929 30.47 -14.63 -34.97
C PRO A 929 31.71 -14.83 -34.10
N THR A 930 32.87 -14.29 -34.46
CA THR A 930 34.04 -14.21 -33.55
C THR A 930 33.84 -13.18 -32.47
N VAL A 931 32.92 -12.23 -32.65
CA VAL A 931 32.78 -11.08 -31.76
C VAL A 931 31.35 -11.06 -31.19
N PRO A 932 31.04 -11.88 -30.18
CA PRO A 932 29.84 -11.68 -29.36
C PRO A 932 29.66 -10.22 -28.92
N ASP A 933 30.78 -9.51 -28.74
CA ASP A 933 30.87 -8.11 -28.28
C ASP A 933 30.46 -7.07 -29.35
N ALA A 934 30.24 -7.48 -30.61
CA ALA A 934 29.78 -6.59 -31.69
C ALA A 934 28.26 -6.41 -31.74
N LYS A 935 27.51 -7.11 -30.88
CA LYS A 935 26.04 -7.13 -30.89
C LYS A 935 25.39 -6.25 -29.84
N GLY A 936 26.14 -5.43 -29.10
CA GLY A 936 25.61 -4.67 -27.97
C GLY A 936 25.21 -5.55 -26.77
N TRP A 937 24.60 -6.71 -27.00
CA TRP A 937 24.38 -7.80 -26.07
C TRP A 937 24.25 -9.14 -26.81
N ASN A 938 24.58 -10.24 -26.13
CA ASN A 938 24.35 -11.60 -26.62
C ASN A 938 24.26 -12.59 -25.45
N MET A 939 23.88 -13.83 -25.74
CA MET A 939 23.94 -14.96 -24.81
C MET A 939 24.19 -16.26 -25.56
N ASP A 940 24.53 -17.33 -24.86
CA ASP A 940 24.70 -18.65 -25.44
C ASP A 940 23.50 -19.56 -25.14
N VAL A 941 23.05 -20.27 -26.19
CA VAL A 941 22.08 -21.36 -26.12
C VAL A 941 22.83 -22.68 -25.91
N LEU A 942 22.52 -23.37 -24.81
CA LEU A 942 23.04 -24.70 -24.53
C LEU A 942 22.21 -25.75 -25.26
N TYR A 943 22.84 -26.48 -26.17
CA TYR A 943 22.21 -27.47 -27.04
C TYR A 943 22.83 -28.87 -26.83
N ASP A 944 22.00 -29.86 -26.51
CA ASP A 944 22.38 -31.27 -26.43
C ASP A 944 22.46 -31.89 -27.83
N THR A 945 23.68 -32.19 -28.24
CA THR A 945 24.00 -32.80 -29.54
C THR A 945 23.87 -34.33 -29.51
N GLY A 946 23.45 -34.91 -28.38
CA GLY A 946 23.39 -36.34 -28.14
C GLY A 946 24.78 -36.92 -27.91
N ALA A 947 25.41 -37.44 -28.96
CA ALA A 947 26.67 -38.18 -28.82
C ALA A 947 27.87 -37.31 -28.40
N ASN A 948 27.84 -36.01 -28.69
CA ASN A 948 28.91 -35.06 -28.34
C ASN A 948 28.59 -34.23 -27.08
N GLY A 949 27.48 -34.53 -26.39
CA GLY A 949 27.05 -33.84 -25.17
C GLY A 949 26.48 -32.43 -25.43
N VAL A 950 26.48 -31.60 -24.39
CA VAL A 950 25.98 -30.23 -24.42
C VAL A 950 27.04 -29.29 -24.98
N LYS A 951 26.69 -28.49 -26.00
CA LYS A 951 27.50 -27.42 -26.59
C LYS A 951 26.81 -26.07 -26.44
N ALA A 952 27.59 -25.00 -26.31
CA ALA A 952 27.12 -23.63 -26.31
C ALA A 952 27.21 -23.03 -27.73
N PHE A 953 26.17 -22.32 -28.15
CA PHE A 953 26.11 -21.61 -29.43
C PHE A 953 25.51 -20.22 -29.21
N PRO A 954 25.99 -19.18 -29.90
CA PRO A 954 25.48 -17.83 -29.70
C PRO A 954 24.01 -17.73 -30.12
N TYR A 955 23.22 -17.00 -29.34
CA TYR A 955 21.81 -16.72 -29.64
C TYR A 955 21.68 -15.80 -30.86
N ARG A 956 22.50 -14.74 -30.90
CA ARG A 956 22.60 -13.76 -31.99
C ARG A 956 23.89 -14.00 -32.75
N GLY A 957 23.80 -14.20 -34.06
CA GLY A 957 24.94 -14.62 -34.89
C GLY A 957 25.10 -16.14 -34.98
N ARG A 958 25.98 -16.58 -35.89
CA ARG A 958 26.20 -18.02 -36.21
C ARG A 958 27.50 -18.55 -35.57
N PRO A 959 27.97 -19.76 -35.86
CA PRO A 959 29.38 -20.10 -35.61
C PRO A 959 30.27 -19.76 -36.82
N LEU A 960 31.54 -19.39 -36.58
CA LEU A 960 32.49 -18.97 -37.64
C LEU A 960 32.89 -20.07 -38.61
N THR A 961 33.12 -21.24 -38.04
CA THR A 961 33.43 -22.47 -38.74
C THR A 961 32.14 -23.24 -38.87
N ALA A 962 31.96 -23.95 -39.99
CA ALA A 962 30.88 -24.91 -40.13
C ALA A 962 31.00 -25.98 -39.02
N ASP A 963 30.36 -25.76 -37.88
CA ASP A 963 30.25 -26.75 -36.82
C ASP A 963 29.14 -27.72 -37.25
N PRO A 964 29.47 -29.00 -37.51
CA PRO A 964 28.47 -29.99 -37.88
C PRO A 964 27.41 -30.22 -36.80
N ASP A 965 27.66 -29.79 -35.56
CA ASP A 965 26.74 -29.90 -34.44
C ASP A 965 25.82 -28.67 -34.29
N TYR A 966 26.00 -27.61 -35.09
CA TYR A 966 25.10 -26.45 -35.06
C TYR A 966 23.72 -26.83 -35.61
N PRO A 967 22.63 -26.62 -34.84
CA PRO A 967 21.34 -27.23 -35.16
C PRO A 967 20.54 -26.49 -36.24
N LEU A 968 20.87 -25.22 -36.50
CA LEU A 968 20.20 -24.42 -37.52
C LEU A 968 21.02 -24.48 -38.81
N GLY A 969 20.36 -24.67 -39.95
CA GLY A 969 21.05 -24.75 -41.25
C GLY A 969 21.90 -23.51 -41.55
N PRO A 970 22.74 -23.55 -42.60
CA PRO A 970 23.57 -22.41 -42.97
C PRO A 970 22.70 -21.18 -43.28
N GLY A 971 22.95 -20.07 -42.58
CA GLY A 971 22.31 -18.77 -42.84
C GLY A 971 21.26 -18.29 -41.84
N THR A 972 21.05 -18.99 -40.71
CA THR A 972 20.07 -18.59 -39.69
C THR A 972 20.67 -18.72 -38.27
N ASP A 973 20.41 -17.73 -37.40
CA ASP A 973 20.70 -17.77 -35.96
C ASP A 973 19.46 -18.07 -35.13
N PHE A 974 19.62 -18.31 -33.82
CA PHE A 974 18.48 -18.66 -32.96
C PHE A 974 17.47 -17.52 -32.83
N GLN A 975 17.92 -16.26 -32.77
CA GLN A 975 17.02 -15.10 -32.75
C GLN A 975 16.16 -15.03 -34.02
N THR A 976 16.72 -15.28 -35.20
CA THR A 976 15.97 -15.28 -36.47
C THR A 976 15.04 -16.50 -36.56
N PHE A 977 15.47 -17.64 -36.05
CA PHE A 977 14.71 -18.89 -36.12
C PHE A 977 13.50 -18.89 -35.18
N PHE A 978 13.67 -18.46 -33.92
CA PHE A 978 12.59 -18.40 -32.93
C PHE A 978 11.84 -17.06 -32.94
N GLY A 979 12.48 -15.98 -33.40
CA GLY A 979 11.98 -14.62 -33.21
C GLY A 979 12.33 -14.07 -31.82
N GLN A 980 11.74 -12.92 -31.49
CA GLN A 980 12.07 -12.15 -30.27
C GLN A 980 10.85 -11.64 -29.49
N PHE A 981 9.65 -12.01 -29.95
CA PHE A 981 8.40 -11.62 -29.32
C PHE A 981 8.11 -12.55 -28.15
N ILE A 982 7.61 -11.99 -27.05
CA ILE A 982 6.96 -12.75 -26.00
C ILE A 982 5.55 -13.07 -26.50
N ASN A 983 5.10 -14.30 -26.33
CA ASN A 983 3.93 -14.80 -27.06
C ASN A 983 2.60 -14.56 -26.33
N HIS A 984 2.50 -13.43 -25.63
CA HIS A 984 1.21 -12.94 -25.14
C HIS A 984 0.33 -12.59 -26.33
N ASP A 985 -0.93 -13.04 -26.29
CA ASP A 985 -1.97 -12.70 -27.26
C ASP A 985 -1.69 -13.16 -28.72
N GLN A 986 -0.69 -14.03 -28.92
CA GLN A 986 -0.38 -14.67 -30.20
C GLN A 986 -1.04 -16.06 -30.29
N ALA A 987 -1.25 -16.58 -31.51
CA ALA A 987 -1.78 -17.93 -31.67
C ALA A 987 -0.78 -19.00 -31.16
N ALA A 988 -1.31 -20.17 -30.82
CA ALA A 988 -0.52 -21.35 -30.51
C ALA A 988 0.47 -21.67 -31.64
N GLY A 989 1.76 -21.75 -31.34
CA GLY A 989 2.82 -22.03 -32.34
C GLY A 989 3.46 -20.78 -32.95
N GLU A 990 3.02 -19.58 -32.59
CA GLU A 990 3.61 -18.32 -33.02
C GLU A 990 4.54 -17.74 -31.92
N GLY A 991 5.72 -17.30 -32.38
CA GLY A 991 6.71 -16.49 -31.65
C GLY A 991 7.86 -17.27 -30.98
N SER A 992 8.52 -16.67 -29.97
CA SER A 992 9.85 -17.13 -29.52
C SER A 992 9.83 -18.14 -28.37
N LEU A 993 10.76 -19.10 -28.42
CA LEU A 993 10.98 -20.09 -27.35
C LEU A 993 11.46 -19.43 -26.05
N PHE A 994 12.26 -18.38 -26.18
CA PHE A 994 12.64 -17.51 -25.10
C PHE A 994 12.88 -16.09 -25.61
N ALA A 995 12.50 -15.09 -24.82
CA ALA A 995 12.63 -13.68 -25.13
C ALA A 995 13.36 -12.97 -24.00
N VAL A 996 14.31 -12.10 -24.37
CA VAL A 996 15.09 -11.29 -23.43
C VAL A 996 14.54 -9.87 -23.45
N ARG A 997 14.39 -9.28 -22.27
CA ARG A 997 13.97 -7.89 -22.07
C ARG A 997 14.93 -7.20 -21.10
N PHE A 998 15.11 -5.91 -21.30
CA PHE A 998 15.98 -5.07 -20.48
C PHE A 998 15.18 -3.92 -19.92
N GLN A 999 15.53 -3.47 -18.72
CA GLN A 999 14.89 -2.31 -18.11
C GLN A 999 15.94 -1.46 -17.44
N GLY A 1000 15.81 -0.14 -17.60
CA GLY A 1000 16.66 0.84 -16.96
C GLY A 1000 15.94 1.57 -15.84
N ALA A 1001 16.72 2.07 -14.89
CA ALA A 1001 16.29 3.07 -13.93
C ALA A 1001 17.45 3.99 -13.59
N ARG A 1002 17.18 5.03 -12.82
CA ARG A 1002 18.22 5.93 -12.30
C ARG A 1002 18.25 5.88 -10.79
N ALA A 1003 19.25 5.23 -10.21
CA ALA A 1003 19.49 5.27 -8.77
C ALA A 1003 19.81 6.70 -8.33
N THR A 1004 19.23 7.13 -7.20
CA THR A 1004 19.53 8.42 -6.56
C THR A 1004 20.77 8.36 -5.67
N GLY A 1005 21.30 7.16 -5.43
CA GLY A 1005 22.50 6.89 -4.64
C GLY A 1005 23.07 5.51 -4.96
N VAL A 1006 23.80 4.93 -4.01
CA VAL A 1006 24.20 3.52 -4.05
C VAL A 1006 23.11 2.72 -3.33
N PRO A 1007 22.29 1.91 -4.03
CA PRO A 1007 21.26 1.10 -3.37
C PRO A 1007 21.88 0.17 -2.34
N ALA A 1008 21.18 -0.05 -1.22
CA ALA A 1008 21.69 -0.91 -0.17
C ALA A 1008 21.74 -2.39 -0.61
N ASP A 1009 20.77 -2.80 -1.40
CA ASP A 1009 20.65 -4.12 -2.00
C ASP A 1009 20.08 -3.99 -3.41
N LEU A 1010 20.86 -4.40 -4.41
CA LEU A 1010 20.45 -4.34 -5.81
C LEU A 1010 19.33 -5.32 -6.18
N CYS A 1011 19.03 -6.30 -5.33
CA CYS A 1011 17.92 -7.24 -5.51
C CYS A 1011 16.60 -6.71 -4.92
N GLU A 1012 16.65 -5.73 -4.02
CA GLU A 1012 15.49 -5.19 -3.27
C GLU A 1012 15.37 -3.67 -3.44
N VAL A 1013 15.61 -3.18 -4.66
CA VAL A 1013 15.52 -1.74 -4.98
C VAL A 1013 14.07 -1.26 -4.90
N GLU A 1014 13.81 -0.28 -4.04
CA GLU A 1014 12.49 0.33 -3.90
C GLU A 1014 12.18 1.25 -5.10
N LEU A 1015 11.23 0.84 -5.95
CA LEU A 1015 10.94 1.51 -7.23
C LEU A 1015 10.02 2.75 -7.10
N ALA A 1016 9.32 2.92 -5.98
CA ALA A 1016 8.42 4.05 -5.73
C ALA A 1016 8.15 4.23 -4.23
N GLY A 1017 7.69 5.41 -3.83
CA GLY A 1017 7.36 5.74 -2.44
C GLY A 1017 8.32 6.77 -1.82
N PHE A 1018 8.15 7.04 -0.52
CA PHE A 1018 8.98 7.99 0.22
C PHE A 1018 10.41 7.46 0.47
N GLY A 1019 10.63 6.16 0.28
CA GLY A 1019 11.93 5.48 0.36
C GLY A 1019 12.53 5.07 -0.98
N ALA A 1020 11.95 5.51 -2.11
CA ALA A 1020 12.40 5.10 -3.43
C ALA A 1020 13.91 5.36 -3.63
N GLU A 1021 14.64 4.30 -3.96
CA GLU A 1021 16.08 4.35 -4.23
C GLU A 1021 16.39 4.77 -5.67
N ILE A 1022 15.34 4.92 -6.49
CA ILE A 1022 15.42 5.46 -7.85
C ILE A 1022 14.72 6.81 -7.96
N GLN A 1023 15.17 7.61 -8.91
CA GLN A 1023 14.55 8.89 -9.22
C GLN A 1023 13.14 8.64 -9.74
N LEU A 1024 12.16 9.37 -9.20
CA LEU A 1024 10.77 9.26 -9.62
C LEU A 1024 10.64 9.50 -11.14
N GLY A 1025 9.95 8.59 -11.83
CA GLY A 1025 9.76 8.65 -13.28
C GLY A 1025 10.93 8.13 -14.12
N SER A 1026 12.06 7.74 -13.51
CA SER A 1026 13.23 7.22 -14.25
C SER A 1026 13.12 5.75 -14.64
N LEU A 1027 12.18 4.99 -14.06
CA LEU A 1027 11.97 3.59 -14.40
C LEU A 1027 11.43 3.48 -15.84
N THR A 1028 12.20 2.87 -16.74
CA THR A 1028 11.78 2.69 -18.13
C THR A 1028 10.79 1.52 -18.26
N PRO A 1029 9.99 1.47 -19.34
CA PRO A 1029 9.40 0.21 -19.78
C PRO A 1029 10.48 -0.82 -20.11
N HIS A 1030 10.09 -2.10 -20.18
CA HIS A 1030 10.98 -3.15 -20.65
C HIS A 1030 11.20 -3.00 -22.17
N VAL A 1031 12.46 -2.90 -22.59
CA VAL A 1031 12.86 -2.80 -24.00
C VAL A 1031 13.43 -4.12 -24.53
N ARG A 1032 13.44 -4.27 -25.86
CA ARG A 1032 13.92 -5.49 -26.53
C ARG A 1032 15.44 -5.50 -26.74
N HIS A 1033 16.05 -4.32 -26.82
CA HIS A 1033 17.48 -4.12 -26.99
C HIS A 1033 17.96 -3.07 -25.97
N PRO A 1034 19.08 -3.27 -25.26
CA PRO A 1034 19.56 -2.33 -24.25
C PRO A 1034 19.92 -0.96 -24.85
N GLU A 1035 20.34 -0.88 -26.11
CA GLU A 1035 20.55 0.40 -26.83
C GLU A 1035 19.31 1.31 -26.80
N ASP A 1036 18.10 0.74 -26.80
CA ASP A 1036 16.85 1.50 -26.75
C ASP A 1036 16.73 2.31 -25.45
N LEU A 1037 17.41 1.90 -24.37
CA LEU A 1037 17.47 2.64 -23.10
C LEU A 1037 18.17 4.00 -23.25
N ASN A 1038 18.99 4.19 -24.29
CA ASN A 1038 19.65 5.47 -24.58
C ASN A 1038 18.66 6.57 -25.02
N LEU A 1039 17.43 6.20 -25.39
CA LEU A 1039 16.39 7.12 -25.86
C LEU A 1039 15.62 7.81 -24.72
N PHE A 1040 15.76 7.34 -23.48
CA PHE A 1040 15.04 7.86 -22.32
C PHE A 1040 15.78 9.03 -21.67
N VAL A 1041 15.04 9.97 -21.10
CA VAL A 1041 15.57 11.11 -20.34
C VAL A 1041 14.84 11.17 -18.98
N PRO A 1042 15.58 11.16 -17.84
CA PRO A 1042 17.03 11.00 -17.76
C PRO A 1042 17.46 9.59 -18.20
N ARG A 1043 18.68 9.48 -18.76
CA ARG A 1043 19.20 8.16 -19.13
C ARG A 1043 19.45 7.31 -17.87
N PRO A 1044 19.23 5.99 -17.95
CA PRO A 1044 19.47 5.07 -16.84
C PRO A 1044 20.94 5.07 -16.38
N ASN A 1045 21.17 4.83 -15.09
CA ASN A 1045 22.51 4.55 -14.53
C ASN A 1045 22.62 3.12 -13.96
N MET A 1046 21.54 2.34 -14.05
CA MET A 1046 21.44 0.95 -13.64
C MET A 1046 20.51 0.20 -14.61
N ILE A 1047 20.72 -1.10 -14.74
CA ILE A 1047 19.99 -1.97 -15.67
C ILE A 1047 19.63 -3.29 -15.00
N ARG A 1048 18.53 -3.91 -15.40
CA ARG A 1048 18.24 -5.33 -15.15
C ARG A 1048 17.78 -6.02 -16.43
N PHE A 1049 17.87 -7.35 -16.47
CA PHE A 1049 17.33 -8.16 -17.55
C PHE A 1049 16.27 -9.16 -17.05
N THR A 1050 15.38 -9.56 -17.96
CA THR A 1050 14.42 -10.64 -17.75
C THR A 1050 14.45 -11.57 -18.96
N ILE A 1051 14.57 -12.87 -18.73
CA ILE A 1051 14.49 -13.90 -19.78
C ILE A 1051 13.23 -14.72 -19.56
N VAL A 1052 12.26 -14.57 -20.46
CA VAL A 1052 11.00 -15.31 -20.46
C VAL A 1052 11.14 -16.55 -21.32
N PHE A 1053 10.74 -17.71 -20.79
CA PHE A 1053 10.65 -18.98 -21.49
C PHE A 1053 9.19 -19.36 -21.75
N GLU A 1054 8.95 -20.07 -22.85
CA GLU A 1054 7.65 -20.67 -23.13
C GLU A 1054 7.75 -22.15 -23.52
N GLU A 1055 7.06 -23.01 -22.76
CA GLU A 1055 7.13 -24.46 -22.96
C GLU A 1055 6.23 -24.98 -24.11
N PHE A 1056 5.18 -24.25 -24.49
CA PHE A 1056 4.15 -24.74 -25.44
C PHE A 1056 4.68 -24.90 -26.89
N LEU A 1057 5.77 -24.20 -27.23
CA LEU A 1057 6.45 -24.31 -28.53
C LEU A 1057 7.28 -25.60 -28.69
N ARG A 1058 7.41 -26.46 -27.66
CA ARG A 1058 8.12 -27.77 -27.77
C ARG A 1058 7.53 -28.70 -28.84
N SER A 1059 6.29 -28.46 -29.29
CA SER A 1059 5.65 -29.24 -30.36
C SER A 1059 6.18 -28.94 -31.79
N LEU A 1060 7.04 -27.93 -31.98
CA LEU A 1060 7.50 -27.46 -33.29
C LEU A 1060 8.67 -28.25 -33.93
N GLY A 1061 9.24 -29.26 -33.26
CA GLY A 1061 10.21 -30.16 -33.87
C GLY A 1061 11.40 -30.56 -32.98
N PRO A 1062 12.36 -31.35 -33.51
CA PRO A 1062 13.42 -31.98 -32.72
C PRO A 1062 14.43 -30.99 -32.12
N ILE A 1063 14.59 -29.81 -32.71
CA ILE A 1063 15.58 -28.81 -32.27
C ILE A 1063 15.25 -28.28 -30.86
N HIS A 1064 13.97 -28.12 -30.54
CA HIS A 1064 13.54 -27.50 -29.28
C HIS A 1064 13.80 -28.41 -28.07
N PHE A 1065 13.66 -29.73 -28.25
CA PHE A 1065 13.87 -30.72 -27.19
C PHE A 1065 15.33 -30.84 -26.75
N ASN A 1066 16.26 -30.42 -27.60
CA ASN A 1066 17.68 -30.49 -27.34
C ASN A 1066 18.21 -29.20 -26.70
N ILE A 1067 17.41 -28.12 -26.57
CA ILE A 1067 17.84 -26.93 -25.84
C ILE A 1067 17.70 -27.20 -24.34
N VAL A 1068 18.83 -27.18 -23.63
CA VAL A 1068 18.92 -27.56 -22.21
C VAL A 1068 19.15 -26.36 -21.29
N GLY A 1069 19.27 -25.15 -21.82
CA GLY A 1069 19.41 -23.92 -21.03
C GLY A 1069 20.07 -22.78 -21.79
N LEU A 1070 20.28 -21.66 -21.08
CA LEU A 1070 20.99 -20.47 -21.53
C LEU A 1070 22.17 -20.18 -20.60
N THR A 1071 23.22 -19.55 -21.11
CA THR A 1071 24.38 -19.12 -20.30
C THR A 1071 25.08 -17.91 -20.95
N ASN A 1072 26.08 -17.36 -20.28
CA ASN A 1072 26.99 -16.35 -20.82
C ASN A 1072 26.27 -15.11 -21.39
N LEU A 1073 25.29 -14.57 -20.66
CA LEU A 1073 24.59 -13.35 -21.08
C LEU A 1073 25.50 -12.13 -20.85
N LYS A 1074 25.75 -11.37 -21.91
CA LYS A 1074 26.63 -10.21 -21.90
C LYS A 1074 25.90 -8.97 -22.39
N ILE A 1075 26.10 -7.85 -21.70
CA ILE A 1075 25.62 -6.53 -22.11
C ILE A 1075 26.82 -5.59 -22.18
N GLY A 1076 27.06 -4.99 -23.34
CA GLY A 1076 28.09 -3.98 -23.55
C GLY A 1076 27.59 -2.62 -23.12
N VAL A 1077 28.29 -2.02 -22.15
CA VAL A 1077 27.94 -0.72 -21.59
C VAL A 1077 29.16 0.19 -21.52
N GLN A 1078 28.90 1.49 -21.54
CA GLN A 1078 29.88 2.55 -21.38
C GLN A 1078 29.38 3.51 -20.30
N PRO A 1079 29.95 3.48 -19.09
CA PRO A 1079 29.69 4.51 -18.08
C PRO A 1079 30.15 5.88 -18.58
N ASN A 1080 29.39 6.94 -18.26
CA ASN A 1080 29.68 8.30 -18.66
C ASN A 1080 29.29 9.31 -17.58
#